data_AF-A0AA97JR23-F1
#
_entry.id   AF-A0AA97JR23-F1
#
_cell.length_a   1.000
_cell.length_b   1.000
_cell.length_c   1.000
_cell.angle_alpha   90.00
_cell.angle_beta   90.00
_cell.angle_gamma   90.00
#
_symmetry.space_group_name_H-M   'P 1'
#
loop_
_entity.id
_entity.type
_entity.pdbx_description
1 polymer ?
#
loop_
_entity_poly.entity_id
_entity_poly.type
_entity_poly.pdbx_seq_one_letter_code
_entity_poly.pdbx_strand_id
1 'polypeptide(L)'
;MSSPWLLAAFLLLLLAPPFLSRAPEAEKKRGATSDLLPSVCASCHADATCQQQDGKHTCICNYGFVGNGRTHCQDKDECQIGISEICGEHASCHNTRGSFYCVCLEGYEASNNNSIFIPNDGTHCRDIDECEVSDICGLGGLCVNTLGSYKCACAEGYRTENGAETFHPPTDRISCKVVDCGVPPSLPHAYLALVNETTYGNKVEYTCWPGYGIDSGNRISVCSSKGRWEGPYLVCKEIDCGEPLSLPNTDIIWDNSTTLGSTVYYKCKKGFQSMGERNFSQCTITKKWENITFECKAVENWPHGGLKMPRVVEVTKWPPTSSIIDCGQPSLIPDSEIKWDKTSQLGSVVEYKCSKGFYATSVKTHSRCSHNGSWEILDLRCEKVQGFIGFAVNNSCFTWRRHNGSAGVNETYRLTMRMLGIEFKKTASELKINLTTAEEAVMMCLPHHPHTNYSIKIEEESSNLISTFSILNPVVEKEVVFGNLSVFNGTCVKWQRKSGRVQSEETYVLQVRGLRWYQKEFLHTATFDFVENSQTPELCLNLRPGSNYTVNISTTNLEHSILVYMQTSITDPRSPEVEFISAEGFAPVFTLKKAEESNGPISSYQVIVVPWRPQCNFNCYSLTSLAYFSNGSDSDGYVAAEFPARILTDNGSVFALGDRLYYGKFYNAPLKQRKDYCVILRTISEWNEVRKKSCIAWAQIKDVSSVPQHMTVILFGSVAALCSILLLSLFTARVAVHASQAALAKRTLYDEVQLLSTTKQTNTIPSQMTQTFSRV
;
A
#
# COMPACT_ATOMS: atom_id res chain seq x y z
N MET A 1 -39.59 54.40 1.65
CA MET A 1 -38.38 55.22 1.90
C MET A 1 -37.22 54.50 1.22
N SER A 2 -36.95 54.66 -0.07
CA SER A 2 -36.40 55.82 -0.79
C SER A 2 -34.96 56.18 -0.38
N SER A 3 -33.96 55.83 -1.18
CA SER A 3 -33.25 56.83 -1.98
C SER A 3 -32.42 56.19 -3.12
N PRO A 4 -32.63 56.61 -4.37
CA PRO A 4 -31.88 56.18 -5.56
C PRO A 4 -30.94 57.31 -6.03
N TRP A 5 -29.63 57.07 -6.14
CA TRP A 5 -28.67 58.08 -6.63
C TRP A 5 -27.59 57.52 -7.57
N LEU A 6 -27.89 56.50 -8.38
CA LEU A 6 -26.94 55.99 -9.39
C LEU A 6 -27.50 55.77 -10.80
N LEU A 7 -28.73 56.20 -11.09
CA LEU A 7 -29.34 56.09 -12.44
C LEU A 7 -29.49 57.44 -13.18
N ALA A 8 -28.93 58.53 -12.66
CA ALA A 8 -29.14 59.87 -13.21
C ALA A 8 -28.01 60.43 -14.12
N ALA A 9 -27.01 59.64 -14.51
CA ALA A 9 -25.88 60.14 -15.31
C ALA A 9 -25.87 59.71 -16.79
N PHE A 10 -26.84 58.92 -17.27
CA PHE A 10 -26.82 58.38 -18.64
C PHE A 10 -27.95 58.87 -19.56
N LEU A 11 -28.66 59.94 -19.19
CA LEU A 11 -29.87 60.40 -19.89
C LEU A 11 -29.83 61.86 -20.35
N LEU A 12 -28.67 62.33 -20.84
CA LEU A 12 -28.51 63.73 -21.30
C LEU A 12 -27.63 63.91 -22.55
N LEU A 13 -27.74 63.02 -23.54
CA LEU A 13 -27.10 63.23 -24.86
C LEU A 13 -27.92 62.71 -26.07
N LEU A 14 -29.25 62.71 -25.97
CA LEU A 14 -30.14 62.42 -27.10
C LEU A 14 -31.17 63.53 -27.34
N LEU A 15 -30.69 64.76 -27.57
CA LEU A 15 -31.49 65.83 -28.18
C LEU A 15 -30.60 66.69 -29.10
N ALA A 16 -30.46 66.31 -30.37
CA ALA A 16 -30.44 67.26 -31.52
C ALA A 16 -30.54 66.51 -32.87
N PRO A 17 -31.28 67.02 -33.88
CA PRO A 17 -31.65 66.33 -35.12
C PRO A 17 -30.68 66.59 -36.30
N PRO A 18 -30.81 65.85 -37.43
CA PRO A 18 -29.81 65.78 -38.48
C PRO A 18 -29.98 66.85 -39.57
N PHE A 19 -28.87 67.38 -40.09
CA PHE A 19 -28.85 68.15 -41.33
C PHE A 19 -28.21 67.34 -42.46
N LEU A 20 -29.00 67.18 -43.54
CA LEU A 20 -28.59 66.73 -44.86
C LEU A 20 -27.45 67.59 -45.42
N SER A 21 -26.47 66.97 -46.10
CA SER A 21 -25.83 67.54 -47.29
C SER A 21 -25.09 66.48 -48.12
N ARG A 22 -25.74 66.09 -49.22
CA ARG A 22 -25.26 65.90 -50.59
C ARG A 22 -23.78 65.50 -50.83
N ALA A 23 -23.61 64.37 -51.50
CA ALA A 23 -22.38 63.94 -52.18
C ALA A 23 -21.95 64.90 -53.30
N PRO A 24 -20.66 64.89 -53.68
CA PRO A 24 -20.25 65.21 -55.03
C PRO A 24 -19.54 64.03 -55.74
N GLU A 25 -19.83 63.96 -57.02
CA GLU A 25 -19.24 63.14 -58.08
C GLU A 25 -17.70 63.09 -58.09
N ALA A 26 -17.21 62.00 -58.68
CA ALA A 26 -15.84 61.83 -59.13
C ALA A 26 -15.46 62.82 -60.25
N GLU A 27 -14.32 63.49 -60.10
CA GLU A 27 -13.60 64.09 -61.22
C GLU A 27 -12.11 63.75 -61.19
N LYS A 28 -11.63 63.32 -62.36
CA LYS A 28 -10.25 62.94 -62.69
C LYS A 28 -9.51 64.17 -63.19
N LYS A 29 -8.38 64.57 -62.58
CA LYS A 29 -7.18 65.15 -63.26
C LYS A 29 -6.02 65.54 -62.31
N ARG A 30 -4.90 64.81 -62.47
CA ARG A 30 -3.55 65.29 -62.83
C ARG A 30 -2.80 66.30 -61.90
N GLY A 31 -1.91 65.75 -61.05
CA GLY A 31 -0.46 66.01 -60.96
C GLY A 31 0.12 67.38 -60.54
N ALA A 32 0.92 67.38 -59.46
CA ALA A 32 2.22 68.08 -59.26
C ALA A 32 2.65 67.96 -57.76
N THR A 33 3.48 66.99 -57.39
CA THR A 33 4.92 67.11 -57.03
C THR A 33 5.26 67.83 -55.71
N SER A 34 5.63 66.99 -54.72
CA SER A 34 6.58 67.14 -53.61
C SER A 34 7.08 68.53 -53.17
N ASP A 35 6.88 68.82 -51.88
CA ASP A 35 7.91 69.47 -51.06
C ASP A 35 8.18 68.65 -49.78
N LEU A 36 9.47 68.41 -49.55
CA LEU A 36 10.08 67.59 -48.52
C LEU A 36 10.02 68.27 -47.13
N LEU A 37 9.43 67.59 -46.14
CA LEU A 37 10.06 67.46 -44.82
C LEU A 37 10.14 65.96 -44.50
N PRO A 38 11.29 65.41 -44.06
CA PRO A 38 11.34 64.03 -43.62
C PRO A 38 10.39 63.92 -42.43
N SER A 39 9.30 63.18 -42.60
CA SER A 39 8.41 62.84 -41.49
C SER A 39 9.30 62.34 -40.36
N VAL A 40 9.29 63.03 -39.22
CA VAL A 40 10.10 62.67 -38.03
C VAL A 40 9.95 61.18 -37.71
N CYS A 41 8.77 60.63 -38.01
CA CYS A 41 8.40 59.22 -37.90
C CYS A 41 9.20 58.23 -38.76
N ALA A 42 9.78 58.66 -39.88
CA ALA A 42 10.57 57.79 -40.75
C ALA A 42 11.97 57.47 -40.17
N SER A 43 12.37 58.17 -39.10
CA SER A 43 13.69 58.08 -38.47
C SER A 43 13.61 57.76 -36.97
N CYS A 44 12.53 57.15 -36.50
CA CYS A 44 12.43 56.71 -35.10
C CYS A 44 13.37 55.53 -34.85
N HIS A 45 13.82 55.40 -33.61
CA HIS A 45 14.58 54.24 -33.16
C HIS A 45 13.74 52.96 -33.33
N ALA A 46 14.37 51.79 -33.53
CA ALA A 46 13.67 50.53 -33.78
C ALA A 46 12.69 50.14 -32.65
N ASP A 47 13.03 50.51 -31.41
CA ASP A 47 12.20 50.31 -30.22
C ASP A 47 11.36 51.57 -29.87
N ALA A 48 10.94 52.37 -30.85
CA ALA A 48 10.11 53.56 -30.66
C ALA A 48 8.94 53.65 -31.65
N THR A 49 7.84 54.24 -31.21
CA THR A 49 6.65 54.48 -32.02
C THR A 49 6.47 55.98 -32.25
N CYS A 50 6.09 56.37 -33.46
CA CYS A 50 5.77 57.77 -33.75
C CYS A 50 4.33 58.08 -33.35
N GLN A 51 4.15 59.13 -32.54
CA GLN A 51 2.83 59.63 -32.15
C GLN A 51 2.71 61.12 -32.47
N GLN A 52 1.48 61.58 -32.74
CA GLN A 52 1.17 62.99 -32.98
C GLN A 52 0.76 63.62 -31.65
N GLN A 53 1.63 64.47 -31.09
CA GLN A 53 1.37 65.25 -29.89
C GLN A 53 1.37 66.74 -30.28
N ASP A 54 0.30 67.47 -29.95
CA ASP A 54 0.17 68.92 -30.20
C ASP A 54 0.49 69.34 -31.65
N GLY A 55 0.00 68.56 -32.63
CA GLY A 55 0.19 68.84 -34.06
C GLY A 55 1.59 68.54 -34.60
N LYS A 56 2.52 68.04 -33.77
CA LYS A 56 3.88 67.63 -34.16
C LYS A 56 4.05 66.12 -34.01
N HIS A 57 4.80 65.51 -34.93
CA HIS A 57 5.15 64.09 -34.88
C HIS A 57 6.41 63.89 -34.02
N THR A 58 6.30 63.07 -32.98
CA THR A 58 7.39 62.77 -32.03
C THR A 58 7.56 61.27 -31.89
N CYS A 59 8.82 60.81 -31.87
CA CYS A 59 9.15 59.43 -31.56
C CYS A 59 9.16 59.25 -30.05
N ILE A 60 8.42 58.27 -29.54
CA ILE A 60 8.35 57.92 -28.13
C ILE A 60 8.85 56.48 -28.02
N CYS A 61 9.79 56.21 -27.11
CA CYS A 61 10.25 54.84 -26.89
C CYS A 61 9.06 53.94 -26.52
N ASN A 62 9.08 52.71 -27.01
CA ASN A 62 8.06 51.73 -26.70
C ASN A 62 8.04 51.44 -25.18
N TYR A 63 6.92 50.94 -24.67
CA TYR A 63 6.79 50.55 -23.27
C TYR A 63 7.93 49.59 -22.88
N GLY A 64 8.52 49.79 -21.69
CA GLY A 64 9.71 49.06 -21.24
C GLY A 64 11.05 49.65 -21.71
N PHE A 65 11.05 50.79 -22.40
CA PHE A 65 12.26 51.48 -22.83
C PHE A 65 12.27 52.96 -22.43
N VAL A 66 13.46 53.48 -22.15
CA VAL A 66 13.69 54.89 -21.80
C VAL A 66 14.71 55.52 -22.75
N GLY A 67 14.47 56.77 -23.14
CA GLY A 67 15.38 57.49 -24.04
C GLY A 67 14.70 58.59 -24.84
N ASN A 68 15.35 59.00 -25.93
CA ASN A 68 14.92 60.12 -26.76
C ASN A 68 14.00 59.72 -27.93
N GLY A 69 13.67 58.43 -28.07
CA GLY A 69 12.77 57.91 -29.10
C GLY A 69 13.33 57.89 -30.52
N ARG A 70 14.39 58.67 -30.81
CA ARG A 70 14.88 58.89 -32.17
C ARG A 70 16.17 58.13 -32.48
N THR A 71 17.15 58.22 -31.60
CA THR A 71 18.47 57.57 -31.78
C THR A 71 18.83 56.67 -30.60
N HIS A 72 18.11 56.80 -29.49
CA HIS A 72 18.41 56.12 -28.25
C HIS A 72 17.10 55.72 -27.57
N CYS A 73 16.81 54.43 -27.55
CA CYS A 73 15.91 53.81 -26.59
C CYS A 73 16.68 52.66 -25.94
N GLN A 74 16.93 52.81 -24.65
CA GLN A 74 17.57 51.79 -23.84
C GLN A 74 16.48 51.06 -23.06
N ASP A 75 16.67 49.76 -22.92
CA ASP A 75 15.86 48.93 -22.05
C ASP A 75 15.79 49.49 -20.63
N LYS A 76 14.59 49.56 -20.08
CA LYS A 76 14.39 49.97 -18.69
C LYS A 76 14.55 48.74 -17.83
N ASP A 77 15.60 48.69 -17.01
CA ASP A 77 15.77 47.58 -16.07
C ASP A 77 14.87 47.80 -14.84
N GLU A 78 13.67 47.23 -14.87
CA GLU A 78 12.74 47.34 -13.74
C GLU A 78 13.28 46.66 -12.47
N CYS A 79 14.19 45.69 -12.58
CA CYS A 79 14.73 44.99 -11.43
C CYS A 79 15.66 45.85 -10.56
N GLN A 80 16.12 47.00 -11.07
CA GLN A 80 16.93 47.96 -10.30
C GLN A 80 16.10 48.87 -9.39
N ILE A 81 14.78 48.89 -9.53
CA ILE A 81 13.87 49.72 -8.71
C ILE A 81 13.72 49.14 -7.30
N GLY A 82 13.87 47.82 -7.16
CA GLY A 82 13.79 47.09 -5.88
C GLY A 82 12.91 45.85 -6.01
N ILE A 83 13.41 44.69 -5.58
CA ILE A 83 12.75 43.39 -5.78
C ILE A 83 11.38 43.34 -5.11
N SER A 84 11.28 43.82 -3.86
CA SER A 84 10.06 43.81 -3.07
C SER A 84 8.98 44.76 -3.62
N GLU A 85 9.38 45.87 -4.24
CA GLU A 85 8.44 46.85 -4.81
C GLU A 85 7.90 46.41 -6.17
N ILE A 86 8.69 45.64 -6.92
CA ILE A 86 8.32 45.15 -8.25
C ILE A 86 7.66 43.78 -8.15
N CYS A 87 8.36 42.77 -7.66
CA CYS A 87 7.90 41.37 -7.65
C CYS A 87 7.17 40.93 -6.38
N GLY A 88 7.20 41.75 -5.31
CA GLY A 88 6.69 41.37 -4.00
C GLY A 88 7.69 40.57 -3.15
N GLU A 89 7.28 40.22 -1.92
CA GLU A 89 8.10 39.38 -1.03
C GLU A 89 8.21 37.94 -1.57
N HIS A 90 9.32 37.27 -1.24
CA HIS A 90 9.60 35.88 -1.64
C HIS A 90 9.65 35.64 -3.16
N ALA A 91 10.07 36.65 -3.94
CA ALA A 91 10.25 36.56 -5.38
C ALA A 91 11.64 37.05 -5.83
N SER A 92 12.07 36.61 -7.02
CA SER A 92 13.25 37.07 -7.76
C SER A 92 12.82 37.79 -9.03
N CYS A 93 13.51 38.88 -9.38
CA CYS A 93 13.25 39.67 -10.58
C CYS A 93 14.26 39.36 -11.69
N HIS A 94 13.77 39.19 -12.92
CA HIS A 94 14.60 38.96 -14.10
C HIS A 94 14.24 39.96 -15.20
N ASN A 95 15.20 40.82 -15.52
CA ASN A 95 15.03 41.82 -16.56
C ASN A 95 15.16 41.19 -17.96
N THR A 96 14.35 41.63 -18.90
CA THR A 96 14.38 41.22 -20.31
C THR A 96 14.28 42.45 -21.19
N ARG A 97 14.68 42.35 -22.46
CA ARG A 97 14.59 43.51 -23.34
C ARG A 97 13.12 43.91 -23.57
N GLY A 98 12.72 45.08 -23.08
CA GLY A 98 11.40 45.69 -23.16
C GLY A 98 10.41 45.24 -22.10
N SER A 99 10.81 44.43 -21.12
CA SER A 99 9.92 43.88 -20.08
C SER A 99 10.73 43.23 -18.95
N PHE A 100 10.06 42.77 -17.90
CA PHE A 100 10.67 41.92 -16.88
C PHE A 100 9.71 40.78 -16.53
N TYR A 101 10.21 39.80 -15.78
CA TYR A 101 9.37 38.77 -15.17
C TYR A 101 9.87 38.42 -13.78
N CYS A 102 8.96 37.94 -12.95
CA CYS A 102 9.21 37.53 -11.58
C CYS A 102 9.08 36.01 -11.45
N VAL A 103 9.86 35.42 -10.55
CA VAL A 103 9.85 33.99 -10.22
C VAL A 103 9.79 33.87 -8.71
N CYS A 104 8.90 33.04 -8.17
CA CYS A 104 8.88 32.79 -6.73
C CYS A 104 10.16 32.06 -6.28
N LEU A 105 10.64 32.39 -5.09
CA LEU A 105 11.77 31.69 -4.47
C LEU A 105 11.38 30.23 -4.17
N GLU A 106 12.38 29.38 -3.97
CA GLU A 106 12.14 27.99 -3.56
C GLU A 106 11.26 27.93 -2.29
N GLY A 107 10.29 27.01 -2.27
CA GLY A 107 9.28 26.91 -1.20
C GLY A 107 8.05 27.81 -1.39
N TYR A 108 8.01 28.62 -2.46
CA TYR A 108 6.88 29.50 -2.76
C TYR A 108 6.35 29.26 -4.18
N GLU A 109 5.04 29.45 -4.36
CA GLU A 109 4.39 29.40 -5.66
C GLU A 109 3.61 30.68 -5.95
N ALA A 110 3.50 31.04 -7.23
CA ALA A 110 2.70 32.19 -7.62
C ALA A 110 1.21 31.88 -7.39
N SER A 111 0.45 32.86 -6.89
CA SER A 111 -0.99 32.72 -6.62
C SER A 111 -1.84 32.36 -7.85
N ASN A 112 -1.30 32.56 -9.06
CA ASN A 112 -1.91 32.19 -10.33
C ASN A 112 -1.38 30.84 -10.89
N ASN A 113 -0.57 30.12 -10.10
CA ASN A 113 0.09 28.86 -10.41
C ASN A 113 1.04 28.89 -11.62
N ASN A 114 1.50 30.08 -12.04
CA ASN A 114 2.42 30.22 -13.16
C ASN A 114 3.88 30.27 -12.66
N SER A 115 4.80 29.60 -13.36
CA SER A 115 6.21 29.58 -12.97
C SER A 115 6.92 30.92 -13.09
N ILE A 116 6.38 31.81 -13.93
CA ILE A 116 6.82 33.19 -14.11
C ILE A 116 5.58 34.08 -14.07
N PHE A 117 5.68 35.29 -13.52
CA PHE A 117 4.56 36.23 -13.52
C PHE A 117 5.03 37.66 -13.75
N ILE A 118 4.12 38.51 -14.22
CA ILE A 118 4.33 39.95 -14.29
C ILE A 118 3.39 40.57 -13.25
N PRO A 119 3.92 41.23 -12.22
CA PRO A 119 3.19 41.60 -10.99
C PRO A 119 2.04 42.59 -11.19
N ASN A 120 1.91 43.19 -12.38
CA ASN A 120 0.86 44.15 -12.72
C ASN A 120 -0.57 43.57 -12.70
N ASP A 121 -0.72 42.26 -12.50
CA ASP A 121 -2.00 41.54 -12.42
C ASP A 121 -2.43 41.20 -10.97
N GLY A 122 -1.65 41.59 -9.95
CA GLY A 122 -1.91 41.27 -8.55
C GLY A 122 -1.43 39.89 -8.10
N THR A 123 -0.69 39.18 -8.94
CA THR A 123 -0.04 37.91 -8.55
C THR A 123 1.02 38.15 -7.49
N HIS A 124 1.05 37.30 -6.46
CA HIS A 124 2.06 37.29 -5.42
C HIS A 124 2.52 35.86 -5.14
N CYS A 125 3.67 35.73 -4.48
CA CYS A 125 4.18 34.44 -4.03
C CYS A 125 3.52 34.06 -2.71
N ARG A 126 2.90 32.88 -2.68
CA ARG A 126 2.37 32.25 -1.48
C ARG A 126 3.24 31.05 -1.09
N ASP A 127 3.29 30.80 0.20
CA ASP A 127 3.95 29.63 0.76
C ASP A 127 3.34 28.34 0.18
N ILE A 128 4.20 27.38 -0.18
CA ILE A 128 3.76 26.04 -0.55
C ILE A 128 3.63 25.25 0.74
N ASP A 129 2.41 24.88 1.13
CA ASP A 129 2.25 23.98 2.27
C ASP A 129 2.59 22.54 1.85
N GLU A 130 3.84 22.14 2.08
CA GLU A 130 4.28 20.80 1.72
C GLU A 130 3.64 19.70 2.59
N CYS A 131 2.98 20.07 3.70
CA CYS A 131 2.25 19.14 4.56
C CYS A 131 0.84 18.81 4.04
N GLU A 132 0.33 19.52 3.02
CA GLU A 132 -0.86 19.07 2.29
C GLU A 132 -0.59 17.81 1.46
N VAL A 133 0.69 17.49 1.20
CA VAL A 133 1.10 16.26 0.52
C VAL A 133 1.24 15.11 1.52
N SER A 134 0.48 14.05 1.31
CA SER A 134 0.56 12.82 2.10
C SER A 134 1.96 12.17 2.05
N ASP A 135 2.40 11.62 3.18
CA ASP A 135 3.62 10.81 3.33
C ASP A 135 4.97 11.51 3.09
N ILE A 136 5.03 12.85 3.07
CA ILE A 136 6.29 13.59 2.83
C ILE A 136 7.37 13.36 3.91
N CYS A 137 6.96 13.08 5.15
CA CYS A 137 7.85 12.79 6.28
C CYS A 137 8.13 11.29 6.47
N GLY A 138 7.60 10.43 5.59
CA GLY A 138 7.70 8.99 5.71
C GLY A 138 6.87 8.40 6.86
N LEU A 139 6.96 7.07 7.01
CA LEU A 139 6.14 6.32 7.96
C LEU A 139 6.46 6.72 9.42
N GLY A 140 5.43 7.15 10.16
CA GLY A 140 5.57 7.62 11.55
C GLY A 140 6.15 9.04 11.69
N GLY A 141 6.28 9.80 10.58
CA GLY A 141 6.65 11.21 10.60
C GLY A 141 5.42 12.14 10.64
N LEU A 142 5.52 13.20 11.44
CA LEU A 142 4.57 14.31 11.51
C LEU A 142 5.17 15.51 10.77
N CYS A 143 4.43 16.05 9.81
CA CYS A 143 4.83 17.24 9.05
C CYS A 143 4.40 18.52 9.78
N VAL A 144 5.29 19.51 9.80
CA VAL A 144 5.04 20.86 10.30
C VAL A 144 5.47 21.86 9.23
N ASN A 145 4.50 22.58 8.67
CA ASN A 145 4.76 23.58 7.64
C ASN A 145 5.48 24.81 8.25
N THR A 146 6.42 25.38 7.51
CA THR A 146 7.16 26.60 7.86
C THR A 146 7.23 27.53 6.66
N LEU A 147 7.44 28.83 6.85
CA LEU A 147 7.49 29.73 5.69
C LEU A 147 8.68 29.38 4.76
N GLY A 148 8.38 28.97 3.54
CA GLY A 148 9.28 28.57 2.47
C GLY A 148 9.84 27.15 2.59
N SER A 149 9.35 26.32 3.50
CA SER A 149 9.89 24.97 3.77
C SER A 149 9.01 24.17 4.73
N TYR A 150 9.37 22.95 5.07
CA TYR A 150 8.69 22.15 6.10
C TYR A 150 9.69 21.46 7.00
N LYS A 151 9.23 21.01 8.18
CA LYS A 151 10.02 20.19 9.09
C LYS A 151 9.24 18.94 9.48
N CYS A 152 9.94 17.83 9.55
CA CYS A 152 9.40 16.57 10.01
C CYS A 152 9.84 16.29 11.45
N ALA A 153 8.92 15.81 12.28
CA ALA A 153 9.19 15.26 13.60
C ALA A 153 8.68 13.82 13.66
N CYS A 154 9.23 12.98 14.54
CA CYS A 154 8.68 11.64 14.72
C CYS A 154 7.44 11.66 15.62
N ALA A 155 6.41 10.95 15.19
CA ALA A 155 5.21 10.72 15.99
C ALA A 155 5.56 9.90 17.25
N GLU A 156 4.68 9.93 18.24
CA GLU A 156 4.87 9.15 19.47
C GLU A 156 5.04 7.66 19.15
N GLY A 157 6.07 7.04 19.74
CA GLY A 157 6.43 5.65 19.43
C GLY A 157 7.36 5.48 18.23
N TYR A 158 7.84 6.57 17.64
CA TYR A 158 8.87 6.58 16.62
C TYR A 158 10.07 7.43 17.06
N ARG A 159 11.27 7.07 16.61
CA ARG A 159 12.51 7.81 16.89
C ARG A 159 13.37 7.94 15.64
N THR A 160 14.17 9.00 15.59
CA THR A 160 15.19 9.18 14.56
C THR A 160 16.42 8.32 14.89
N GLU A 161 17.16 7.87 13.86
CA GLU A 161 18.39 7.11 14.07
C GLU A 161 19.52 7.94 14.69
N ASN A 162 19.51 9.27 14.47
CA ASN A 162 20.60 10.17 14.82
C ASN A 162 20.26 11.17 15.95
N GLY A 163 19.11 11.03 16.62
CA GLY A 163 18.74 11.85 17.78
C GLY A 163 18.32 13.30 17.48
N ALA A 164 18.16 13.69 16.22
CA ALA A 164 17.55 14.97 15.86
C ALA A 164 16.04 14.92 16.15
N GLU A 165 15.52 15.92 16.86
CA GLU A 165 14.08 16.04 17.18
C GLU A 165 13.25 16.43 15.96
N THR A 166 13.82 17.26 15.08
CA THR A 166 13.22 17.68 13.81
C THR A 166 14.23 17.50 12.67
N PHE A 167 13.77 17.12 11.48
CA PHE A 167 14.61 16.90 10.30
C PHE A 167 13.89 17.28 9.01
N HIS A 168 14.66 17.54 7.96
CA HIS A 168 14.16 17.79 6.61
C HIS A 168 14.56 16.61 5.70
N PRO A 169 13.63 15.71 5.29
CA PRO A 169 13.97 14.43 4.67
C PRO A 169 14.84 14.53 3.40
N PRO A 170 14.60 15.48 2.47
CA PRO A 170 15.46 15.70 1.31
C PRO A 170 16.93 15.99 1.61
N THR A 171 17.23 16.76 2.67
CA THR A 171 18.60 17.20 2.99
C THR A 171 19.27 16.23 3.96
N ASP A 172 18.53 15.78 4.96
CA ASP A 172 19.10 15.10 6.11
C ASP A 172 19.16 13.58 5.92
N ARG A 173 18.36 13.03 4.99
CA ARG A 173 18.20 11.58 4.76
C ARG A 173 17.82 10.81 6.04
N ILE A 174 17.22 11.50 7.01
CA ILE A 174 16.71 10.93 8.26
C ILE A 174 15.28 10.45 8.05
N SER A 175 14.92 9.34 8.68
CA SER A 175 13.55 8.80 8.70
C SER A 175 13.17 8.34 10.10
N CYS A 176 11.87 8.27 10.34
CA CYS A 176 11.33 7.78 11.61
C CYS A 176 11.31 6.25 11.62
N LYS A 177 11.91 5.67 12.67
CA LYS A 177 11.85 4.23 12.92
C LYS A 177 10.98 3.97 14.13
N VAL A 178 10.12 2.97 14.04
CA VAL A 178 9.29 2.54 15.16
C VAL A 178 10.20 2.14 16.33
N VAL A 179 9.79 2.51 17.54
CA VAL A 179 10.48 2.15 18.77
C VAL A 179 10.30 0.65 19.00
N ASP A 180 11.42 -0.05 19.15
CA ASP A 180 11.48 -1.45 19.52
C ASP A 180 11.93 -1.56 20.99
N CYS A 181 11.11 -2.20 21.82
CA CYS A 181 11.40 -2.43 23.23
C CYS A 181 12.34 -3.62 23.47
N GLY A 182 12.66 -4.39 22.43
CA GLY A 182 13.50 -5.58 22.50
C GLY A 182 12.83 -6.74 23.24
N VAL A 183 13.65 -7.64 23.78
CA VAL A 183 13.16 -8.86 24.44
C VAL A 183 12.35 -8.51 25.70
N PRO A 184 11.10 -8.99 25.82
CA PRO A 184 10.30 -8.80 27.03
C PRO A 184 10.98 -9.33 28.30
N PRO A 185 10.74 -8.72 29.48
CA PRO A 185 11.38 -9.12 30.72
C PRO A 185 11.03 -10.56 31.11
N SER A 186 11.96 -11.31 31.69
CA SER A 186 11.65 -12.64 32.26
C SER A 186 11.08 -12.49 33.67
N LEU A 187 10.03 -13.27 33.98
CA LEU A 187 9.39 -13.27 35.29
C LEU A 187 9.63 -14.61 36.02
N PRO A 188 9.93 -14.59 37.33
CA PRO A 188 10.05 -15.81 38.12
C PRO A 188 8.75 -16.60 38.13
N HIS A 189 8.87 -17.92 37.98
CA HIS A 189 7.75 -18.85 37.99
C HIS A 189 6.65 -18.57 36.93
N ALA A 190 6.97 -17.84 35.86
CA ALA A 190 6.09 -17.56 34.74
C ALA A 190 6.80 -17.74 33.39
N TYR A 191 6.03 -17.99 32.34
CA TYR A 191 6.47 -18.06 30.95
C TYR A 191 5.64 -17.13 30.06
N LEU A 192 6.18 -16.83 28.89
CA LEU A 192 5.59 -15.93 27.91
C LEU A 192 4.73 -16.72 26.93
N ALA A 193 3.46 -16.35 26.76
CA ALA A 193 2.48 -17.17 26.03
C ALA A 193 2.68 -17.14 24.49
N LEU A 194 3.17 -16.03 23.93
CA LEU A 194 3.68 -15.89 22.55
C LEU A 194 4.21 -14.46 22.35
N VAL A 195 5.22 -14.25 21.50
CA VAL A 195 5.66 -12.91 21.04
C VAL A 195 5.62 -12.89 19.53
N ASN A 196 4.79 -12.01 18.96
CA ASN A 196 4.75 -11.81 17.52
C ASN A 196 5.65 -10.64 17.10
N GLU A 197 5.67 -9.56 17.90
CA GLU A 197 6.37 -8.31 17.61
C GLU A 197 6.72 -7.60 18.94
N THR A 198 7.79 -6.81 18.94
CA THR A 198 8.32 -6.08 20.12
C THR A 198 8.27 -4.56 19.96
N THR A 199 7.53 -4.09 18.96
CA THR A 199 7.40 -2.67 18.60
C THR A 199 6.40 -1.94 19.49
N TYR A 200 6.48 -0.60 19.48
CA TYR A 200 5.61 0.29 20.24
C TYR A 200 4.12 -0.07 20.14
N GLY A 201 3.45 -0.15 21.29
CA GLY A 201 2.03 -0.47 21.38
C GLY A 201 1.72 -1.98 21.43
N ASN A 202 2.65 -2.86 21.03
CA ASN A 202 2.46 -4.30 21.16
C ASN A 202 2.38 -4.73 22.62
N LYS A 203 1.57 -5.76 22.88
CA LYS A 203 1.30 -6.30 24.22
C LYS A 203 1.70 -7.76 24.26
N VAL A 204 2.33 -8.16 25.35
CA VAL A 204 2.67 -9.56 25.61
C VAL A 204 2.04 -10.02 26.92
N GLU A 205 1.62 -11.28 26.95
CA GLU A 205 0.90 -11.88 28.08
C GLU A 205 1.73 -13.00 28.71
N TYR A 206 1.79 -12.98 30.05
CA TYR A 206 2.52 -13.93 30.86
C TYR A 206 1.58 -14.90 31.55
N THR A 207 2.00 -16.14 31.65
CA THR A 207 1.27 -17.22 32.30
C THR A 207 2.17 -17.87 33.33
N CYS A 208 1.64 -18.18 34.52
CA CYS A 208 2.40 -18.92 35.52
C CYS A 208 2.73 -20.33 35.02
N TRP A 209 3.89 -20.87 35.42
CA TRP A 209 4.22 -22.27 35.13
C TRP A 209 3.18 -23.23 35.74
N PRO A 210 3.02 -24.44 35.18
CA PRO A 210 2.18 -25.48 35.79
C PRO A 210 2.54 -25.68 37.28
N GLY A 211 1.52 -25.75 38.14
CA GLY A 211 1.68 -25.82 39.59
C GLY A 211 1.74 -24.46 40.31
N TYR A 212 1.86 -23.35 39.57
CA TYR A 212 1.86 -21.99 40.12
C TYR A 212 0.57 -21.25 39.72
N GLY A 213 -0.01 -20.54 40.67
CA GLY A 213 -1.19 -19.70 40.50
C GLY A 213 -0.84 -18.22 40.59
N ILE A 214 -1.70 -17.39 40.00
CA ILE A 214 -1.61 -15.94 40.13
C ILE A 214 -1.86 -15.56 41.59
N ASP A 215 -0.90 -14.90 42.22
CA ASP A 215 -1.03 -14.36 43.57
C ASP A 215 -1.48 -12.89 43.53
N SER A 216 -0.78 -12.08 42.74
CA SER A 216 -1.07 -10.66 42.54
C SER A 216 -0.44 -10.12 41.25
N GLY A 217 -0.84 -8.91 40.84
CA GLY A 217 -0.25 -8.20 39.71
C GLY A 217 -0.99 -8.30 38.38
N ASN A 218 -0.49 -7.61 37.36
CA ASN A 218 -0.99 -7.70 35.99
C ASN A 218 -0.14 -8.68 35.18
N ARG A 219 -0.77 -9.44 34.29
CA ARG A 219 -0.08 -10.43 33.44
C ARG A 219 0.29 -9.89 32.06
N ILE A 220 0.04 -8.61 31.80
CA ILE A 220 0.27 -7.97 30.50
C ILE A 220 1.41 -6.97 30.64
N SER A 221 2.36 -7.03 29.70
CA SER A 221 3.36 -5.99 29.48
C SER A 221 3.10 -5.27 28.16
N VAL A 222 3.35 -3.97 28.12
CA VAL A 222 3.13 -3.14 26.93
C VAL A 222 4.43 -2.43 26.54
N CYS A 223 4.78 -2.45 25.25
CA CYS A 223 5.93 -1.70 24.76
C CYS A 223 5.61 -0.19 24.72
N SER A 224 6.32 0.58 25.56
CA SER A 224 6.15 2.03 25.72
C SER A 224 6.96 2.83 24.71
N SER A 225 6.58 4.10 24.50
CA SER A 225 7.26 5.04 23.59
C SER A 225 8.71 5.32 24.02
N LYS A 226 9.05 5.03 25.28
CA LYS A 226 10.42 5.10 25.83
C LYS A 226 11.32 3.93 25.42
N GLY A 227 10.83 2.96 24.66
CA GLY A 227 11.59 1.76 24.28
C GLY A 227 11.83 0.81 25.44
N ARG A 228 10.86 0.74 26.37
CA ARG A 228 10.88 -0.18 27.51
C ARG A 228 9.53 -0.84 27.65
N TRP A 229 9.55 -2.09 28.07
CA TRP A 229 8.36 -2.82 28.47
C TRP A 229 7.84 -2.28 29.81
N GLU A 230 6.62 -1.77 29.83
CA GLU A 230 5.92 -1.33 31.03
C GLU A 230 5.04 -2.45 31.57
N GLY A 231 5.28 -2.81 32.84
CA GLY A 231 4.79 -4.08 33.40
C GLY A 231 5.54 -5.30 32.82
N PRO A 232 5.11 -6.53 33.14
CA PRO A 232 4.05 -6.87 34.07
C PRO A 232 4.57 -6.87 35.51
N TYR A 233 3.66 -6.79 36.47
CA TYR A 233 3.92 -6.93 37.90
C TYR A 233 3.39 -8.28 38.44
N LEU A 234 3.25 -9.28 37.57
CA LEU A 234 2.71 -10.61 37.90
C LEU A 234 3.60 -11.34 38.90
N VAL A 235 3.00 -11.78 40.01
CA VAL A 235 3.62 -12.65 41.00
C VAL A 235 2.95 -14.02 40.95
N CYS A 236 3.72 -15.04 40.59
CA CYS A 236 3.29 -16.44 40.56
C CYS A 236 3.79 -17.16 41.82
N LYS A 237 2.88 -17.76 42.58
CA LYS A 237 3.18 -18.59 43.76
C LYS A 237 2.64 -20.00 43.55
N GLU A 238 3.26 -20.98 44.19
CA GLU A 238 2.80 -22.36 44.15
C GLU A 238 1.34 -22.47 44.63
N ILE A 239 0.57 -23.35 44.01
CA ILE A 239 -0.83 -23.60 44.36
C ILE A 239 -0.86 -24.54 45.56
N ASP A 240 -1.35 -23.99 46.67
CA ASP A 240 -1.62 -24.71 47.92
C ASP A 240 -3.11 -24.54 48.25
N CYS A 241 -3.85 -25.66 48.31
CA CYS A 241 -5.27 -25.67 48.64
C CYS A 241 -5.55 -25.66 50.16
N GLY A 242 -4.51 -25.70 51.00
CA GLY A 242 -4.66 -25.79 52.45
C GLY A 242 -5.35 -27.07 52.91
N GLU A 243 -5.86 -27.08 54.14
CA GLU A 243 -6.51 -28.27 54.71
C GLU A 243 -7.79 -28.66 53.95
N PRO A 244 -7.98 -29.95 53.63
CA PRO A 244 -9.18 -30.44 52.96
C PRO A 244 -10.45 -30.22 53.78
N LEU A 245 -11.59 -30.09 53.09
CA LEU A 245 -12.89 -29.86 53.71
C LEU A 245 -13.27 -31.01 54.66
N SER A 246 -13.42 -30.74 55.96
CA SER A 246 -13.90 -31.75 56.91
C SER A 246 -15.40 -32.01 56.74
N LEU A 247 -15.78 -33.22 56.30
CA LEU A 247 -17.19 -33.62 56.22
C LEU A 247 -17.67 -34.27 57.54
N PRO A 248 -18.97 -34.11 57.90
CA PRO A 248 -19.51 -34.73 59.10
C PRO A 248 -19.55 -36.25 58.98
N ASN A 249 -19.21 -36.94 60.08
CA ASN A 249 -19.25 -38.40 60.19
C ASN A 249 -18.35 -39.14 59.18
N THR A 250 -17.29 -38.49 58.69
CA THR A 250 -16.29 -39.10 57.82
C THR A 250 -14.89 -39.08 58.44
N ASP A 251 -14.05 -40.01 57.98
CA ASP A 251 -12.59 -40.00 58.13
C ASP A 251 -11.97 -39.62 56.77
N ILE A 252 -10.90 -38.82 56.81
CA ILE A 252 -10.15 -38.38 55.62
C ILE A 252 -8.91 -39.28 55.47
N ILE A 253 -8.70 -39.82 54.27
CA ILE A 253 -7.55 -40.66 53.90
C ILE A 253 -6.76 -39.94 52.82
N TRP A 254 -5.53 -39.56 53.13
CA TRP A 254 -4.61 -38.85 52.23
C TRP A 254 -3.16 -38.87 52.75
N ASP A 255 -2.25 -38.30 51.97
CA ASP A 255 -0.80 -38.23 52.18
C ASP A 255 -0.32 -36.88 52.78
N ASN A 256 -1.25 -36.04 53.27
CA ASN A 256 -1.00 -34.67 53.73
C ASN A 256 -0.48 -33.69 52.64
N SER A 257 -0.51 -34.05 51.36
CA SER A 257 -0.12 -33.15 50.27
C SER A 257 -1.26 -32.22 49.87
N THR A 258 -1.00 -30.91 49.87
CA THR A 258 -1.99 -29.86 49.52
C THR A 258 -1.73 -29.18 48.17
N THR A 259 -0.75 -29.68 47.40
CA THR A 259 -0.36 -29.13 46.10
C THR A 259 -1.38 -29.41 44.99
N LEU A 260 -1.26 -28.72 43.86
CA LEU A 260 -2.13 -28.93 42.69
C LEU A 260 -2.20 -30.41 42.27
N GLY A 261 -3.41 -30.95 42.15
CA GLY A 261 -3.67 -32.33 41.74
C GLY A 261 -3.72 -33.34 42.89
N SER A 262 -3.32 -32.96 44.11
CA SER A 262 -3.47 -33.80 45.30
C SER A 262 -4.94 -34.18 45.52
N THR A 263 -5.18 -35.43 45.91
CA THR A 263 -6.52 -36.01 46.02
C THR A 263 -6.71 -36.62 47.41
N VAL A 264 -7.81 -36.27 48.06
CA VAL A 264 -8.20 -36.87 49.34
C VAL A 264 -9.46 -37.71 49.18
N TYR A 265 -9.53 -38.81 49.95
CA TYR A 265 -10.66 -39.72 49.94
C TYR A 265 -11.38 -39.69 51.28
N TYR A 266 -12.71 -39.79 51.24
CA TYR A 266 -13.58 -39.75 52.41
C TYR A 266 -14.22 -41.10 52.64
N LYS A 267 -14.23 -41.53 53.91
CA LYS A 267 -14.84 -42.78 54.34
C LYS A 267 -15.81 -42.52 55.48
N CYS A 268 -17.03 -43.07 55.43
CA CYS A 268 -17.97 -42.93 56.54
C CYS A 268 -17.45 -43.64 57.79
N LYS A 269 -17.60 -42.98 58.95
CA LYS A 269 -17.35 -43.57 60.27
C LYS A 269 -18.32 -44.73 60.53
N LYS A 270 -17.93 -45.65 61.42
CA LYS A 270 -18.73 -46.84 61.75
C LYS A 270 -20.15 -46.44 62.20
N GLY A 271 -21.17 -47.02 61.58
CA GLY A 271 -22.59 -46.72 61.86
C GLY A 271 -23.25 -45.75 60.86
N PHE A 272 -22.51 -45.26 59.86
CA PHE A 272 -23.01 -44.38 58.81
C PHE A 272 -22.82 -45.00 57.42
N GLN A 273 -23.77 -44.76 56.51
CA GLN A 273 -23.74 -45.22 55.12
C GLN A 273 -23.63 -44.03 54.16
N SER A 274 -22.86 -44.21 53.08
CA SER A 274 -22.61 -43.19 52.06
C SER A 274 -23.81 -42.98 51.14
N MET A 275 -24.14 -41.73 50.86
CA MET A 275 -25.28 -41.32 50.03
C MET A 275 -24.88 -40.50 48.77
N GLY A 276 -23.63 -40.59 48.32
CA GLY A 276 -23.13 -39.84 47.15
C GLY A 276 -22.25 -40.68 46.22
N GLU A 277 -22.12 -40.23 44.96
CA GLU A 277 -21.36 -40.94 43.92
C GLU A 277 -19.84 -40.72 43.99
N ARG A 278 -19.38 -39.54 44.45
CA ARG A 278 -17.94 -39.19 44.50
C ARG A 278 -17.47 -38.99 45.92
N ASN A 279 -16.63 -39.91 46.39
CA ASN A 279 -16.06 -39.93 47.72
C ASN A 279 -14.67 -39.28 47.82
N PHE A 280 -14.29 -38.43 46.86
CA PHE A 280 -12.98 -37.78 46.83
C PHE A 280 -13.09 -36.29 46.53
N SER A 281 -12.11 -35.50 46.98
CA SER A 281 -11.90 -34.13 46.53
C SER A 281 -10.48 -33.93 46.03
N GLN A 282 -10.31 -33.10 45.01
CA GLN A 282 -9.01 -32.81 44.40
C GLN A 282 -8.68 -31.32 44.49
N CYS A 283 -7.41 -31.01 44.76
CA CYS A 283 -6.90 -29.63 44.74
C CYS A 283 -6.83 -29.11 43.29
N THR A 284 -7.61 -28.08 42.96
CA THR A 284 -7.71 -27.52 41.61
C THR A 284 -6.97 -26.19 41.46
N ILE A 285 -6.92 -25.67 40.22
CA ILE A 285 -6.26 -24.41 39.88
C ILE A 285 -6.85 -23.19 40.60
N THR A 286 -8.04 -23.31 41.19
CA THR A 286 -8.72 -22.25 41.93
C THR A 286 -8.25 -22.14 43.40
N LYS A 287 -7.22 -22.91 43.79
CA LYS A 287 -6.73 -23.05 45.18
C LYS A 287 -7.82 -23.58 46.12
N LYS A 288 -8.67 -24.49 45.62
CA LYS A 288 -9.76 -25.12 46.40
C LYS A 288 -9.83 -26.62 46.17
N TRP A 289 -10.36 -27.31 47.17
CA TRP A 289 -10.73 -28.71 47.10
C TRP A 289 -12.11 -28.84 46.44
N GLU A 290 -12.18 -29.39 45.24
CA GLU A 290 -13.41 -29.54 44.46
C GLU A 290 -13.72 -31.02 44.18
N ASN A 291 -14.84 -31.30 43.50
CA ASN A 291 -15.30 -32.63 43.04
C ASN A 291 -15.91 -33.58 44.08
N ILE A 292 -16.27 -33.10 45.27
CA ILE A 292 -16.92 -33.91 46.31
C ILE A 292 -18.45 -33.76 46.35
N THR A 293 -19.16 -34.90 46.36
CA THR A 293 -20.62 -34.99 46.57
C THR A 293 -20.97 -36.01 47.67
N PHE A 294 -20.01 -36.36 48.52
CA PHE A 294 -20.09 -37.41 49.52
C PHE A 294 -20.84 -36.95 50.78
N GLU A 295 -21.83 -37.72 51.22
CA GLU A 295 -22.58 -37.49 52.47
C GLU A 295 -22.74 -38.81 53.23
N CYS A 296 -22.61 -38.80 54.56
CA CYS A 296 -22.74 -39.99 55.42
C CYS A 296 -23.93 -39.85 56.37
N LYS A 297 -24.95 -40.71 56.23
CA LYS A 297 -26.16 -40.73 57.07
C LYS A 297 -26.18 -41.93 58.00
N ALA A 298 -26.76 -41.77 59.19
CA ALA A 298 -26.82 -42.84 60.18
C ALA A 298 -27.67 -44.01 59.66
N VAL A 299 -27.20 -45.23 59.89
CA VAL A 299 -27.96 -46.45 59.56
C VAL A 299 -28.96 -46.70 60.67
N GLU A 300 -30.24 -46.39 60.43
CA GLU A 300 -31.31 -46.76 61.36
C GLU A 300 -31.51 -48.29 61.30
N ASN A 301 -31.21 -48.96 62.41
CA ASN A 301 -31.52 -50.38 62.59
C ASN A 301 -33.04 -50.55 62.70
N TRP A 302 -33.69 -51.25 61.76
CA TRP A 302 -35.00 -51.87 61.98
C TRP A 302 -34.90 -53.41 61.91
N PRO A 303 -35.62 -54.16 62.77
CA PRO A 303 -35.32 -55.56 63.08
C PRO A 303 -36.05 -56.58 62.19
N HIS A 304 -35.44 -57.77 62.13
CA HIS A 304 -35.99 -59.10 61.83
C HIS A 304 -36.74 -59.33 60.51
N GLY A 305 -36.15 -60.16 59.65
CA GLY A 305 -36.87 -60.84 58.56
C GLY A 305 -35.90 -61.50 57.59
N GLY A 306 -35.57 -62.78 57.83
CA GLY A 306 -34.54 -63.50 57.08
C GLY A 306 -34.86 -63.75 55.61
N LEU A 307 -33.81 -64.00 54.83
CA LEU A 307 -33.81 -64.88 53.66
C LEU A 307 -32.34 -65.24 53.29
N LYS A 308 -32.14 -66.55 53.21
CA LYS A 308 -30.98 -67.39 52.80
C LYS A 308 -29.83 -66.76 52.00
N MET A 309 -28.60 -67.17 52.35
CA MET A 309 -27.49 -67.42 51.40
C MET A 309 -26.92 -68.85 51.58
N PRO A 310 -26.37 -69.47 50.52
CA PRO A 310 -26.09 -70.90 50.48
C PRO A 310 -24.68 -71.30 50.96
N ARG A 311 -24.65 -72.50 51.55
CA ARG A 311 -23.57 -73.51 51.66
C ARG A 311 -22.16 -73.12 51.14
N VAL A 312 -21.18 -73.19 52.05
CA VAL A 312 -19.84 -73.71 51.75
C VAL A 312 -19.66 -75.01 52.55
N VAL A 313 -19.15 -76.02 51.85
CA VAL A 313 -19.03 -77.42 52.24
C VAL A 313 -17.82 -77.59 53.16
N GLU A 314 -18.01 -78.29 54.29
CA GLU A 314 -16.91 -78.87 55.11
C GLU A 314 -16.11 -79.88 54.26
N VAL A 315 -14.87 -80.24 54.59
CA VAL A 315 -14.59 -81.53 55.24
C VAL A 315 -13.06 -81.72 55.47
N THR A 316 -12.74 -82.01 56.74
CA THR A 316 -11.72 -82.93 57.32
C THR A 316 -10.20 -82.69 57.34
N LYS A 317 -9.71 -82.53 58.59
CA LYS A 317 -8.75 -83.37 59.38
C LYS A 317 -7.41 -83.85 58.76
N TRP A 318 -6.31 -83.20 59.22
CA TRP A 318 -5.12 -83.68 60.02
C TRP A 318 -4.61 -85.13 59.84
N PRO A 319 -3.30 -85.49 60.01
CA PRO A 319 -2.31 -84.90 60.93
C PRO A 319 -0.82 -84.99 60.41
N PRO A 320 0.27 -85.11 61.21
CA PRO A 320 1.43 -84.22 61.13
C PRO A 320 2.72 -84.90 60.64
N THR A 321 3.52 -84.20 59.86
CA THR A 321 4.92 -84.58 59.62
C THR A 321 5.76 -83.32 59.61
N SER A 322 6.91 -83.38 60.28
CA SER A 322 7.91 -82.31 60.34
C SER A 322 8.26 -81.85 58.92
N SER A 323 7.64 -80.76 58.47
CA SER A 323 7.90 -80.24 57.14
C SER A 323 9.23 -79.51 57.18
N ILE A 324 10.25 -80.13 56.61
CA ILE A 324 11.41 -79.42 56.08
C ILE A 324 10.84 -78.31 55.20
N ILE A 325 11.08 -77.05 55.57
CA ILE A 325 10.59 -75.90 54.82
C ILE A 325 11.38 -75.86 53.51
N ASP A 326 10.73 -76.27 52.43
CA ASP A 326 11.24 -76.29 51.07
C ASP A 326 10.40 -75.32 50.22
N CYS A 327 11.02 -74.24 49.75
CA CYS A 327 10.37 -73.21 48.94
C CYS A 327 10.20 -73.62 47.46
N GLY A 328 10.70 -74.80 47.05
CA GLY A 328 10.64 -75.28 45.68
C GLY A 328 11.42 -74.41 44.69
N GLN A 329 11.12 -74.55 43.40
CA GLN A 329 11.77 -73.79 42.34
C GLN A 329 11.38 -72.30 42.39
N PRO A 330 12.33 -71.36 42.39
CA PRO A 330 12.04 -69.93 42.36
C PRO A 330 11.26 -69.51 41.10
N SER A 331 10.46 -68.45 41.22
CA SER A 331 9.75 -67.86 40.08
C SER A 331 10.73 -67.29 39.06
N LEU A 332 10.48 -67.54 37.77
CA LEU A 332 11.27 -66.95 36.68
C LEU A 332 10.73 -65.55 36.39
N ILE A 333 11.61 -64.54 36.45
CA ILE A 333 11.28 -63.16 36.10
C ILE A 333 11.63 -62.95 34.61
N PRO A 334 10.70 -62.45 33.77
CA PRO A 334 10.96 -62.18 32.36
C PRO A 334 12.18 -61.28 32.14
N ASP A 335 12.95 -61.56 31.09
CA ASP A 335 14.15 -60.79 30.70
C ASP A 335 15.23 -60.68 31.79
N SER A 336 15.30 -61.69 32.67
CA SER A 336 16.33 -61.84 33.71
C SER A 336 17.01 -63.21 33.70
N GLU A 337 18.27 -63.23 34.14
CA GLU A 337 19.08 -64.41 34.42
C GLU A 337 19.03 -64.72 35.92
N ILE A 338 18.84 -66.00 36.25
CA ILE A 338 18.77 -66.48 37.63
C ILE A 338 20.06 -67.20 38.02
N LYS A 339 20.65 -66.78 39.14
CA LYS A 339 21.80 -67.43 39.75
C LYS A 339 21.33 -68.17 41.00
N TRP A 340 21.11 -69.46 40.83
CA TRP A 340 20.56 -70.34 41.86
C TRP A 340 21.42 -71.60 42.00
N ASP A 341 21.79 -71.93 43.24
CA ASP A 341 22.61 -73.09 43.59
C ASP A 341 21.80 -74.39 43.73
N LYS A 342 20.51 -74.37 43.34
CA LYS A 342 19.54 -75.46 43.46
C LYS A 342 19.16 -75.84 44.90
N THR A 343 19.47 -75.00 45.88
CA THR A 343 19.01 -75.18 47.25
C THR A 343 17.73 -74.37 47.52
N SER A 344 16.76 -74.97 48.16
CA SER A 344 15.45 -74.37 48.44
C SER A 344 15.02 -74.51 49.90
N GLN A 345 15.98 -74.80 50.79
CA GLN A 345 15.76 -74.90 52.23
C GLN A 345 15.63 -73.51 52.88
N LEU A 346 15.08 -73.44 54.08
CA LEU A 346 14.94 -72.21 54.85
C LEU A 346 16.23 -71.39 54.88
N GLY A 347 16.17 -70.14 54.40
CA GLY A 347 17.32 -69.23 54.35
C GLY A 347 18.14 -69.25 53.06
N SER A 348 17.91 -70.22 52.15
CA SER A 348 18.50 -70.22 50.79
C SER A 348 18.17 -68.93 50.06
N VAL A 349 19.13 -68.44 49.26
CA VAL A 349 19.02 -67.17 48.53
C VAL A 349 19.15 -67.43 47.04
N VAL A 350 18.28 -66.82 46.27
CA VAL A 350 18.37 -66.76 44.82
C VAL A 350 18.58 -65.33 44.36
N GLU A 351 19.52 -65.14 43.45
CA GLU A 351 19.89 -63.83 42.93
C GLU A 351 19.43 -63.70 41.47
N TYR A 352 18.80 -62.57 41.14
CA TYR A 352 18.30 -62.25 39.82
C TYR A 352 19.08 -61.09 39.24
N LYS A 353 19.47 -61.21 37.98
CA LYS A 353 20.16 -60.15 37.23
C LYS A 353 19.45 -59.95 35.91
N CYS A 354 19.12 -58.72 35.54
CA CYS A 354 18.50 -58.47 34.23
C CYS A 354 19.45 -58.87 33.08
N SER A 355 18.87 -59.47 32.05
CA SER A 355 19.58 -59.90 30.83
C SER A 355 20.17 -58.71 30.09
N LYS A 356 21.20 -58.95 29.27
CA LYS A 356 21.88 -57.88 28.52
C LYS A 356 20.89 -57.04 27.69
N GLY A 357 20.85 -55.72 27.93
CA GLY A 357 19.93 -54.79 27.28
C GLY A 357 18.69 -54.39 28.11
N PHE A 358 18.60 -54.84 29.36
CA PHE A 358 17.54 -54.49 30.30
C PHE A 358 18.14 -54.01 31.64
N TYR A 359 17.47 -53.07 32.32
CA TYR A 359 17.90 -52.55 33.62
C TYR A 359 16.89 -52.89 34.72
N ALA A 360 17.38 -53.05 35.95
CA ALA A 360 16.57 -53.37 37.12
C ALA A 360 15.88 -52.10 37.65
N THR A 361 14.56 -52.13 37.76
CA THR A 361 13.75 -51.02 38.30
C THR A 361 13.75 -50.95 39.84
N SER A 362 14.21 -52.00 40.52
CA SER A 362 14.21 -52.08 41.99
C SER A 362 15.59 -52.41 42.55
N VAL A 363 15.85 -51.94 43.78
CA VAL A 363 17.14 -52.08 44.47
C VAL A 363 17.35 -53.50 45.01
N LYS A 364 16.27 -54.25 45.24
CA LYS A 364 16.31 -55.61 45.78
C LYS A 364 16.34 -56.60 44.61
N THR A 365 17.49 -57.26 44.42
CA THR A 365 17.75 -58.20 43.31
C THR A 365 17.83 -59.67 43.76
N HIS A 366 17.55 -59.96 45.02
CA HIS A 366 17.60 -61.32 45.57
C HIS A 366 16.35 -61.64 46.39
N SER A 367 15.94 -62.91 46.34
CA SER A 367 14.84 -63.45 47.16
C SER A 367 15.37 -64.55 48.08
N ARG A 368 14.83 -64.63 49.30
CA ARG A 368 15.21 -65.62 50.31
C ARG A 368 14.04 -66.57 50.59
N CYS A 369 14.33 -67.85 50.78
CA CYS A 369 13.34 -68.82 51.21
C CYS A 369 12.89 -68.54 52.65
N SER A 370 11.61 -68.21 52.83
CA SER A 370 11.01 -67.80 54.09
C SER A 370 10.49 -68.99 54.91
N HIS A 371 10.22 -68.75 56.19
CA HIS A 371 9.63 -69.73 57.12
C HIS A 371 8.24 -70.24 56.70
N ASN A 372 7.57 -69.52 55.79
CA ASN A 372 6.26 -69.88 55.25
C ASN A 372 6.32 -70.87 54.08
N GLY A 373 7.50 -71.37 53.70
CA GLY A 373 7.65 -72.30 52.56
C GLY A 373 7.47 -71.62 51.20
N SER A 374 7.72 -70.31 51.14
CA SER A 374 7.70 -69.53 49.91
C SER A 374 8.90 -68.59 49.83
N TRP A 375 9.32 -68.29 48.59
CA TRP A 375 10.31 -67.27 48.31
C TRP A 375 9.74 -65.88 48.66
N GLU A 376 10.55 -65.02 49.31
CA GLU A 376 10.17 -63.62 49.56
C GLU A 376 9.72 -62.94 48.26
N ILE A 377 8.64 -62.15 48.34
CA ILE A 377 8.08 -61.44 47.20
C ILE A 377 9.13 -60.43 46.70
N LEU A 378 9.52 -60.58 45.44
CA LEU A 378 10.49 -59.74 44.76
C LEU A 378 9.75 -58.94 43.67
N ASP A 379 9.66 -57.62 43.81
CA ASP A 379 9.06 -56.72 42.79
C ASP A 379 10.12 -56.21 41.80
N LEU A 380 11.04 -57.08 41.42
CA LEU A 380 12.05 -56.78 40.41
C LEU A 380 11.43 -56.86 39.02
N ARG A 381 11.43 -55.74 38.28
CA ARG A 381 11.08 -55.70 36.86
C ARG A 381 12.28 -55.28 36.04
N CYS A 382 12.56 -56.05 34.99
CA CYS A 382 13.59 -55.72 34.01
C CYS A 382 12.94 -54.92 32.89
N GLU A 383 13.27 -53.63 32.81
CA GLU A 383 12.79 -52.78 31.73
C GLU A 383 13.81 -52.71 30.61
N LYS A 384 13.33 -52.79 29.37
CA LYS A 384 14.17 -52.70 28.18
C LYS A 384 14.83 -51.34 28.14
N VAL A 385 16.15 -51.29 28.03
CA VAL A 385 16.87 -50.02 27.87
C VAL A 385 16.41 -49.40 26.55
N GLN A 386 15.59 -48.35 26.64
CA GLN A 386 15.24 -47.52 25.49
C GLN A 386 16.43 -46.60 25.19
N GLY A 387 16.77 -46.46 23.90
CA GLY A 387 17.98 -45.77 23.46
C GLY A 387 18.06 -44.29 23.87
N PHE A 388 19.23 -43.68 23.61
CA PHE A 388 19.60 -42.29 23.87
C PHE A 388 18.41 -41.30 23.84
N ILE A 389 18.16 -40.59 24.95
CA ILE A 389 17.05 -39.65 25.10
C ILE A 389 17.54 -38.21 24.83
N GLY A 390 16.73 -37.42 24.12
CA GLY A 390 16.96 -35.97 23.97
C GLY A 390 18.15 -35.62 23.08
N PHE A 391 18.36 -36.38 22.00
CA PHE A 391 19.41 -36.07 21.04
C PHE A 391 19.07 -34.78 20.27
N ALA A 392 19.92 -33.76 20.36
CA ALA A 392 19.78 -32.52 19.61
C ALA A 392 21.10 -32.12 18.93
N VAL A 393 20.98 -31.69 17.67
CA VAL A 393 22.08 -31.15 16.86
C VAL A 393 21.85 -29.66 16.68
N ASN A 394 22.78 -28.84 17.17
CA ASN A 394 22.75 -27.40 16.96
C ASN A 394 24.13 -26.92 16.54
N ASN A 395 24.24 -26.30 15.36
CA ASN A 395 25.47 -25.66 14.87
C ASN A 395 26.74 -26.48 15.13
N SER A 396 26.76 -27.76 14.74
CA SER A 396 27.88 -28.72 14.88
C SER A 396 28.18 -29.30 16.27
N CYS A 397 27.31 -29.02 17.24
CA CYS A 397 27.33 -29.61 18.57
C CYS A 397 26.24 -30.67 18.71
N PHE A 398 26.63 -31.85 19.17
CA PHE A 398 25.76 -32.97 19.52
C PHE A 398 25.52 -32.97 21.02
N THR A 399 24.26 -33.09 21.41
CA THR A 399 23.85 -33.24 22.81
C THR A 399 23.01 -34.48 22.96
N TRP A 400 23.25 -35.28 24.00
CA TRP A 400 22.38 -36.39 24.38
C TRP A 400 22.33 -36.53 25.89
N ARG A 401 21.23 -37.09 26.40
CA ARG A 401 21.07 -37.37 27.84
C ARG A 401 21.14 -38.86 28.11
N ARG A 402 21.69 -39.21 29.27
CA ARG A 402 21.67 -40.57 29.82
C ARG A 402 20.24 -40.97 30.18
N HIS A 403 19.97 -42.28 30.15
CA HIS A 403 18.74 -42.81 30.74
C HIS A 403 18.83 -42.73 32.27
N ASN A 404 17.70 -42.51 32.92
CA ASN A 404 17.59 -42.34 34.37
C ASN A 404 18.14 -43.59 35.10
N GLY A 405 19.12 -43.42 36.00
CA GLY A 405 19.61 -44.50 36.90
C GLY A 405 21.13 -44.74 37.03
N SER A 406 22.01 -44.03 36.31
CA SER A 406 23.48 -44.24 36.41
C SER A 406 24.28 -42.98 36.79
N ALA A 407 23.86 -42.28 37.85
CA ALA A 407 24.65 -41.17 38.40
C ALA A 407 25.96 -41.71 39.03
N GLY A 408 27.11 -41.23 38.54
CA GLY A 408 28.44 -41.47 39.16
C GLY A 408 29.26 -42.63 38.60
N VAL A 409 28.83 -43.30 37.53
CA VAL A 409 29.64 -44.34 36.85
C VAL A 409 30.29 -43.75 35.59
N ASN A 410 31.62 -43.85 35.49
CA ASN A 410 32.40 -43.46 34.32
C ASN A 410 32.06 -44.38 33.14
N GLU A 411 31.36 -43.86 32.13
CA GLU A 411 31.03 -44.58 30.90
C GLU A 411 31.94 -44.10 29.76
N THR A 412 32.43 -45.04 28.94
CA THR A 412 33.25 -44.75 27.76
C THR A 412 32.39 -44.86 26.49
N TYR A 413 32.28 -43.75 25.76
CA TYR A 413 31.61 -43.67 24.47
C TYR A 413 32.63 -43.66 23.34
N ARG A 414 32.42 -44.50 22.32
CA ARG A 414 33.20 -44.53 21.09
C ARG A 414 32.37 -43.91 19.96
N LEU A 415 32.77 -42.72 19.54
CA LEU A 415 32.16 -41.99 18.43
C LEU A 415 32.92 -42.30 17.14
N THR A 416 32.21 -42.62 16.06
CA THR A 416 32.78 -42.87 14.73
C THR A 416 32.05 -42.01 13.70
N MET A 417 32.74 -41.06 13.07
CA MET A 417 32.18 -40.19 12.03
C MET A 417 32.77 -40.54 10.66
N ARG A 418 31.90 -40.76 9.65
CA ARG A 418 32.25 -41.13 8.27
C ARG A 418 31.64 -40.16 7.27
N MET A 419 32.41 -39.70 6.29
CA MET A 419 31.90 -38.89 5.18
C MET A 419 31.18 -39.76 4.15
N LEU A 420 30.01 -39.30 3.67
CA LEU A 420 29.21 -39.93 2.62
C LEU A 420 29.29 -39.06 1.35
N GLY A 421 30.30 -39.30 0.50
CA GLY A 421 30.50 -38.59 -0.77
C GLY A 421 30.56 -39.55 -1.97
N ILE A 422 30.04 -39.09 -3.12
CA ILE A 422 29.99 -39.79 -4.41
C ILE A 422 31.42 -40.23 -4.81
N GLU A 423 31.54 -41.47 -5.29
CA GLU A 423 32.80 -42.18 -5.56
C GLU A 423 33.88 -41.35 -6.26
N PHE A 424 35.00 -41.09 -5.58
CA PHE A 424 36.34 -41.18 -6.17
C PHE A 424 37.39 -41.40 -5.06
N LYS A 425 38.03 -42.58 -5.12
CA LYS A 425 39.24 -43.02 -4.38
C LYS A 425 39.15 -43.15 -2.85
N LYS A 426 39.20 -44.41 -2.39
CA LYS A 426 39.64 -44.88 -1.07
C LYS A 426 40.87 -44.09 -0.59
N THR A 427 40.72 -43.23 0.42
CA THR A 427 41.44 -43.32 1.71
C THR A 427 40.97 -42.25 2.71
N ALA A 428 40.58 -42.74 3.89
CA ALA A 428 40.70 -42.11 5.21
C ALA A 428 40.08 -40.72 5.47
N SER A 429 38.88 -40.73 6.05
CA SER A 429 38.42 -39.68 6.98
C SER A 429 37.38 -40.26 7.94
N GLU A 430 37.74 -41.38 8.58
CA GLU A 430 36.97 -41.92 9.70
C GLU A 430 37.57 -41.32 10.99
N LEU A 431 36.86 -40.39 11.63
CA LEU A 431 37.28 -39.80 12.90
C LEU A 431 36.71 -40.65 14.04
N LYS A 432 37.58 -41.19 14.90
CA LYS A 432 37.20 -41.97 16.08
C LYS A 432 37.59 -41.22 17.34
N ILE A 433 36.63 -41.02 18.24
CA ILE A 433 36.88 -40.34 19.50
C ILE A 433 36.32 -41.18 20.64
N ASN A 434 37.14 -41.39 21.66
CA ASN A 434 36.73 -42.03 22.90
C ASN A 434 36.53 -40.94 23.96
N LEU A 435 35.36 -40.91 24.58
CA LEU A 435 35.02 -39.98 25.65
C LEU A 435 34.62 -40.76 26.88
N THR A 436 35.27 -40.50 28.01
CA THR A 436 34.87 -41.07 29.32
C THR A 436 34.33 -39.94 30.18
N THR A 437 33.07 -40.02 30.59
CA THR A 437 32.42 -38.96 31.39
C THR A 437 31.46 -39.53 32.44
N ALA A 438 31.34 -38.79 33.55
CA ALA A 438 30.38 -39.05 34.63
C ALA A 438 29.12 -38.14 34.53
N GLU A 439 29.07 -37.23 33.56
CA GLU A 439 27.99 -36.25 33.40
C GLU A 439 26.68 -36.90 32.88
N GLU A 440 25.53 -36.36 33.29
CA GLU A 440 24.20 -36.85 32.89
C GLU A 440 23.77 -36.39 31.48
N ALA A 441 24.23 -35.21 31.05
CA ALA A 441 23.99 -34.65 29.73
C ALA A 441 25.33 -34.40 29.04
N VAL A 442 25.62 -35.19 28.01
CA VAL A 442 26.90 -35.12 27.31
C VAL A 442 26.76 -34.19 26.10
N MET A 443 27.62 -33.18 26.01
CA MET A 443 27.70 -32.26 24.87
C MET A 443 29.07 -32.36 24.21
N MET A 444 29.09 -32.52 22.89
CA MET A 444 30.33 -32.60 22.11
C MET A 444 30.20 -31.84 20.79
N CYS A 445 31.11 -30.92 20.52
CA CYS A 445 31.15 -30.17 19.26
C CYS A 445 32.29 -30.68 18.38
N LEU A 446 31.99 -30.98 17.11
CA LEU A 446 32.99 -31.40 16.13
C LEU A 446 33.09 -30.39 14.99
N PRO A 447 34.31 -30.07 14.52
CA PRO A 447 34.46 -29.28 13.32
C PRO A 447 33.92 -30.07 12.11
N HIS A 448 32.98 -29.47 11.37
CA HIS A 448 32.42 -30.05 10.14
C HIS A 448 32.55 -29.06 8.98
N HIS A 449 32.62 -29.57 7.76
CA HIS A 449 32.56 -28.73 6.57
C HIS A 449 31.09 -28.48 6.17
N PRO A 450 30.72 -27.25 5.79
CA PRO A 450 29.40 -27.00 5.23
C PRO A 450 29.22 -27.80 3.93
N HIS A 451 28.01 -28.32 3.69
CA HIS A 451 27.60 -29.06 2.48
C HIS A 451 28.11 -30.50 2.31
N THR A 452 28.56 -31.17 3.38
CA THR A 452 28.94 -32.60 3.32
C THR A 452 28.00 -33.47 4.16
N ASN A 453 27.61 -34.66 3.64
CA ASN A 453 26.81 -35.63 4.39
C ASN A 453 27.72 -36.50 5.23
N TYR A 454 27.35 -36.72 6.49
CA TYR A 454 28.13 -37.51 7.44
C TYR A 454 27.26 -38.59 8.08
N SER A 455 27.80 -39.80 8.24
CA SER A 455 27.25 -40.84 9.10
C SER A 455 28.02 -40.87 10.41
N ILE A 456 27.33 -40.74 11.53
CA ILE A 456 27.88 -40.71 12.88
C ILE A 456 27.33 -41.91 13.65
N LYS A 457 28.23 -42.74 14.18
CA LYS A 457 27.91 -43.90 14.99
C LYS A 457 28.43 -43.66 16.42
N ILE A 458 27.55 -43.79 17.40
CA ILE A 458 27.88 -43.72 18.83
C ILE A 458 27.73 -45.12 19.39
N GLU A 459 28.79 -45.64 20.00
CA GLU A 459 28.79 -46.93 20.69
C GLU A 459 29.14 -46.71 22.16
N GLU A 460 28.29 -47.17 23.09
CA GLU A 460 28.63 -47.23 24.50
C GLU A 460 29.28 -48.59 24.80
N GLU A 461 30.51 -48.57 25.33
CA GLU A 461 31.35 -49.77 25.42
C GLU A 461 30.87 -50.76 26.49
N SER A 462 30.17 -50.29 27.53
CA SER A 462 29.62 -51.08 28.65
C SER A 462 28.31 -51.80 28.33
N SER A 463 27.38 -51.12 27.66
CA SER A 463 26.04 -51.64 27.35
C SER A 463 25.93 -52.23 25.93
N ASN A 464 26.94 -51.99 25.08
CA ASN A 464 26.95 -52.32 23.66
C ASN A 464 25.78 -51.66 22.89
N LEU A 465 25.23 -50.57 23.43
CA LEU A 465 24.22 -49.75 22.77
C LEU A 465 24.88 -49.01 21.60
N ILE A 466 24.33 -49.22 20.41
CA ILE A 466 24.80 -48.60 19.17
C ILE A 466 23.67 -47.73 18.64
N SER A 467 23.96 -46.45 18.43
CA SER A 467 23.08 -45.59 17.65
C SER A 467 23.82 -45.01 16.48
N THR A 468 23.20 -45.09 15.29
CA THR A 468 23.76 -44.55 14.06
C THR A 468 22.83 -43.48 13.53
N PHE A 469 23.40 -42.32 13.24
CA PHE A 469 22.69 -41.15 12.75
C PHE A 469 23.36 -40.65 11.48
N SER A 470 22.59 -40.03 10.60
CA SER A 470 23.11 -39.38 9.41
C SER A 470 22.82 -37.89 9.51
N ILE A 471 23.85 -37.05 9.46
CA ILE A 471 23.68 -35.64 9.11
C ILE A 471 23.51 -35.62 7.61
N LEU A 472 22.25 -35.63 7.21
CA LEU A 472 21.86 -35.22 5.87
C LEU A 472 21.77 -33.71 5.95
N ASN A 473 22.80 -33.02 5.45
CA ASN A 473 22.54 -31.65 5.04
C ASN A 473 21.47 -31.78 3.95
N PRO A 474 20.31 -31.11 4.07
CA PRO A 474 19.42 -31.02 2.94
C PRO A 474 20.23 -30.36 1.85
N VAL A 475 20.68 -31.16 0.90
CA VAL A 475 20.92 -30.68 -0.43
C VAL A 475 19.52 -30.26 -0.87
N VAL A 476 19.17 -28.99 -0.62
CA VAL A 476 18.38 -28.28 -1.61
C VAL A 476 19.33 -28.13 -2.80
N GLU A 477 19.56 -29.24 -3.51
CA GLU A 477 19.54 -29.12 -4.95
C GLU A 477 18.12 -28.64 -5.16
N LYS A 478 17.98 -27.34 -5.41
CA LYS A 478 16.83 -26.86 -6.16
C LYS A 478 16.70 -27.88 -7.28
N GLU A 479 15.64 -28.68 -7.29
CA GLU A 479 15.30 -29.38 -8.51
C GLU A 479 15.20 -28.27 -9.53
N VAL A 480 16.14 -28.23 -10.48
CA VAL A 480 16.13 -27.19 -11.50
C VAL A 480 14.99 -27.56 -12.43
N VAL A 481 13.78 -27.15 -12.06
CA VAL A 481 12.54 -27.31 -12.83
C VAL A 481 12.68 -26.59 -14.19
N PHE A 482 13.43 -25.49 -14.20
CA PHE A 482 13.64 -24.62 -15.35
C PHE A 482 15.07 -24.75 -15.91
N GLY A 483 15.24 -25.43 -17.05
CA GLY A 483 16.48 -25.47 -17.81
C GLY A 483 16.49 -24.48 -18.97
N ASN A 484 17.67 -24.01 -19.38
CA ASN A 484 17.90 -23.25 -20.62
C ASN A 484 16.89 -22.11 -20.89
N LEU A 485 16.76 -21.20 -19.93
CA LEU A 485 15.91 -20.01 -20.03
C LEU A 485 16.49 -19.04 -21.07
N SER A 486 15.66 -18.61 -22.02
CA SER A 486 16.03 -17.61 -23.02
C SER A 486 14.91 -16.60 -23.24
N VAL A 487 15.29 -15.35 -23.43
CA VAL A 487 14.40 -14.27 -23.88
C VAL A 487 14.68 -14.04 -25.36
N PHE A 488 13.64 -14.04 -26.19
CA PHE A 488 13.74 -13.76 -27.61
C PHE A 488 12.67 -12.76 -28.03
N ASN A 489 12.91 -12.06 -29.14
CA ASN A 489 12.03 -11.01 -29.66
C ASN A 489 11.71 -9.88 -28.64
N GLY A 490 12.50 -9.73 -27.57
CA GLY A 490 12.34 -8.71 -26.52
C GLY A 490 11.19 -8.91 -25.54
N THR A 491 10.16 -9.69 -25.88
CA THR A 491 8.96 -9.90 -25.04
C THR A 491 8.54 -11.36 -24.84
N CYS A 492 9.26 -12.31 -25.42
CA CYS A 492 8.93 -13.73 -25.33
C CYS A 492 9.95 -14.50 -24.48
N VAL A 493 9.47 -15.41 -23.63
CA VAL A 493 10.28 -16.34 -22.84
C VAL A 493 10.15 -17.74 -23.39
N LYS A 494 11.26 -18.46 -23.42
CA LYS A 494 11.32 -19.91 -23.64
C LYS A 494 12.16 -20.57 -22.56
N TRP A 495 11.71 -21.72 -22.05
CA TRP A 495 12.48 -22.55 -21.11
C TRP A 495 12.31 -24.04 -21.42
N GLN A 496 13.19 -24.87 -20.90
CA GLN A 496 13.16 -26.33 -21.00
C GLN A 496 12.70 -26.93 -19.67
N ARG A 497 11.77 -27.89 -19.70
CA ARG A 497 11.41 -28.72 -18.54
C ARG A 497 12.47 -29.79 -18.33
N LYS A 498 12.95 -30.00 -17.10
CA LYS A 498 13.90 -31.09 -16.79
C LYS A 498 13.14 -32.34 -16.31
N SER A 499 13.42 -33.48 -16.95
CA SER A 499 12.61 -34.71 -16.94
C SER A 499 12.51 -35.40 -15.58
N GLY A 500 11.29 -35.77 -15.19
CA GLY A 500 10.98 -36.64 -14.06
C GLY A 500 9.54 -37.14 -14.02
N ARG A 501 8.59 -36.46 -14.68
CA ARG A 501 7.19 -36.90 -14.78
C ARG A 501 6.73 -37.04 -16.23
N VAL A 502 6.26 -38.24 -16.55
CA VAL A 502 5.62 -38.60 -17.81
C VAL A 502 4.28 -37.87 -17.91
N GLN A 503 4.14 -36.98 -18.91
CA GLN A 503 2.87 -36.41 -19.40
C GLN A 503 1.87 -35.90 -18.34
N SER A 504 2.26 -34.95 -17.49
CA SER A 504 1.30 -34.10 -16.76
C SER A 504 1.31 -32.68 -17.32
N GLU A 505 0.12 -32.16 -17.67
CA GLU A 505 -0.10 -30.71 -17.87
C GLU A 505 0.36 -29.97 -16.62
N GLU A 506 1.31 -29.05 -16.79
CA GLU A 506 1.80 -28.23 -15.70
C GLU A 506 1.22 -26.83 -15.84
N THR A 507 0.67 -26.31 -14.75
CA THR A 507 0.21 -24.93 -14.66
C THR A 507 1.34 -24.08 -14.10
N TYR A 508 1.70 -23.04 -14.84
CA TYR A 508 2.68 -22.04 -14.44
C TYR A 508 1.96 -20.74 -14.09
N VAL A 509 2.36 -20.15 -12.97
CA VAL A 509 1.92 -18.81 -12.54
C VAL A 509 3.05 -17.85 -12.85
N LEU A 510 2.77 -16.90 -13.75
CA LEU A 510 3.70 -15.83 -14.10
C LEU A 510 3.29 -14.54 -13.42
N GLN A 511 4.17 -13.99 -12.59
CA GLN A 511 4.00 -12.66 -12.02
C GLN A 511 4.93 -11.68 -12.74
N VAL A 512 4.34 -10.78 -13.51
CA VAL A 512 5.05 -9.75 -14.25
C VAL A 512 5.05 -8.48 -13.41
N ARG A 513 6.23 -7.91 -13.16
CA ARG A 513 6.40 -6.62 -12.49
C ARG A 513 7.22 -5.69 -13.38
N GLY A 514 6.58 -4.68 -13.95
CA GLY A 514 7.19 -3.66 -14.78
C GLY A 514 7.48 -2.38 -14.01
N LEU A 515 8.69 -1.84 -14.18
CA LEU A 515 9.13 -0.56 -13.65
C LEU A 515 9.66 0.31 -14.80
N ARG A 516 9.29 1.59 -14.83
CA ARG A 516 9.89 2.58 -15.75
C ARG A 516 10.87 3.41 -14.97
N TRP A 517 12.12 3.38 -15.38
CA TRP A 517 13.19 4.10 -14.70
C TRP A 517 13.03 5.64 -14.78
N TYR A 518 12.31 6.17 -15.76
CA TYR A 518 12.06 7.61 -15.94
C TYR A 518 10.72 8.10 -15.33
N GLN A 519 9.87 7.20 -14.82
CA GLN A 519 8.56 7.54 -14.27
C GLN A 519 8.42 6.90 -12.88
N LYS A 520 8.58 7.71 -11.81
CA LYS A 520 8.65 7.24 -10.41
C LYS A 520 7.44 6.41 -9.94
N GLU A 521 6.27 6.62 -10.53
CA GLU A 521 4.99 6.00 -10.12
C GLU A 521 4.53 4.85 -11.02
N PHE A 522 5.28 4.48 -12.06
CA PHE A 522 4.84 3.41 -12.94
C PHE A 522 5.18 2.03 -12.36
N LEU A 523 4.13 1.30 -11.96
CA LEU A 523 4.19 -0.10 -11.58
C LEU A 523 3.15 -0.90 -12.38
N HIS A 524 3.60 -1.75 -13.31
CA HIS A 524 2.72 -2.65 -14.04
C HIS A 524 2.81 -4.05 -13.46
N THR A 525 1.75 -4.51 -12.78
CA THR A 525 1.68 -5.87 -12.24
C THR A 525 0.62 -6.67 -12.97
N ALA A 526 0.97 -7.88 -13.40
CA ALA A 526 0.02 -8.79 -14.02
C ALA A 526 0.32 -10.24 -13.61
N THR A 527 -0.73 -11.04 -13.49
CA THR A 527 -0.62 -12.47 -13.17
C THR A 527 -1.48 -13.27 -14.13
N PHE A 528 -0.90 -14.32 -14.71
CA PHE A 528 -1.60 -15.18 -15.65
C PHE A 528 -1.24 -16.64 -15.38
N ASP A 529 -2.25 -17.50 -15.49
CA ASP A 529 -2.09 -18.95 -15.41
C ASP A 529 -1.91 -19.49 -16.83
N PHE A 530 -0.83 -20.23 -17.02
CA PHE A 530 -0.46 -20.81 -18.30
C PHE A 530 -0.31 -22.32 -18.14
N VAL A 531 -1.14 -23.09 -18.85
CA VAL A 531 -1.11 -24.55 -18.85
C VAL A 531 -0.48 -25.02 -20.14
N GLU A 532 0.63 -25.76 -20.04
CA GLU A 532 1.35 -26.25 -21.22
C GLU A 532 1.90 -27.67 -20.98
N ASN A 533 1.84 -28.49 -22.02
CA ASN A 533 2.30 -29.88 -22.00
C ASN A 533 3.63 -30.08 -22.75
N SER A 534 4.12 -29.06 -23.46
CA SER A 534 5.40 -29.05 -24.17
C SER A 534 6.61 -29.19 -23.23
N GLN A 535 7.67 -29.85 -23.73
CA GLN A 535 8.99 -29.92 -23.08
C GLN A 535 9.76 -28.60 -23.14
N THR A 536 9.40 -27.72 -24.09
CA THR A 536 9.94 -26.37 -24.22
C THR A 536 8.80 -25.36 -24.34
N PRO A 537 8.19 -24.94 -23.23
CA PRO A 537 7.14 -23.93 -23.27
C PRO A 537 7.66 -22.58 -23.81
N GLU A 538 6.81 -21.90 -24.59
CA GLU A 538 7.07 -20.58 -25.16
C GLU A 538 5.88 -19.66 -24.87
N LEU A 539 6.15 -18.46 -24.34
CA LEU A 539 5.11 -17.49 -24.01
C LEU A 539 5.56 -16.06 -24.34
N CYS A 540 4.77 -15.36 -25.15
CA CYS A 540 4.97 -13.95 -25.47
C CYS A 540 4.06 -13.07 -24.63
N LEU A 541 4.65 -12.13 -23.90
CA LEU A 541 3.94 -11.23 -23.01
C LEU A 541 3.60 -9.91 -23.73
N ASN A 542 2.38 -9.41 -23.55
CA ASN A 542 1.99 -8.09 -24.06
C ASN A 542 2.50 -6.98 -23.12
N LEU A 543 3.79 -6.69 -23.22
CA LEU A 543 4.49 -5.74 -22.36
C LEU A 543 4.41 -4.31 -22.93
N ARG A 544 4.30 -3.31 -22.04
CA ARG A 544 4.31 -1.90 -22.47
C ARG A 544 5.73 -1.49 -22.90
N PRO A 545 5.88 -0.63 -23.91
CA PRO A 545 7.19 -0.15 -24.35
C PRO A 545 7.92 0.67 -23.29
N GLY A 546 9.23 0.78 -23.45
CA GLY A 546 10.10 1.61 -22.61
C GLY A 546 10.17 1.23 -21.13
N SER A 547 9.98 -0.04 -20.78
CA SER A 547 9.84 -0.47 -19.39
C SER A 547 10.73 -1.69 -19.10
N ASN A 548 11.27 -1.74 -17.89
CA ASN A 548 12.06 -2.85 -17.39
C ASN A 548 11.12 -3.80 -16.64
N TYR A 549 11.03 -5.04 -17.11
CA TYR A 549 10.16 -6.05 -16.53
C TYR A 549 10.97 -7.11 -15.81
N THR A 550 10.51 -7.44 -14.61
CA THR A 550 10.89 -8.63 -13.87
C THR A 550 9.73 -9.60 -13.94
N VAL A 551 9.93 -10.76 -14.55
CA VAL A 551 8.91 -11.81 -14.69
C VAL A 551 9.32 -12.96 -13.78
N ASN A 552 8.52 -13.22 -12.75
CA ASN A 552 8.69 -14.39 -11.89
C ASN A 552 7.81 -15.52 -12.42
N ILE A 553 8.43 -16.60 -12.87
CA ILE A 553 7.74 -17.79 -13.38
C ILE A 553 7.80 -18.84 -12.28
N SER A 554 6.65 -19.34 -11.83
CA SER A 554 6.54 -20.32 -10.77
C SER A 554 5.59 -21.44 -11.15
N THR A 555 5.76 -22.62 -10.58
CA THR A 555 4.78 -23.72 -10.67
C THR A 555 3.69 -23.53 -9.60
N THR A 556 2.50 -24.09 -9.78
CA THR A 556 1.34 -23.89 -8.86
C THR A 556 1.58 -24.28 -7.39
N ASN A 557 2.58 -25.12 -7.10
CA ASN A 557 3.02 -25.44 -5.73
C ASN A 557 3.95 -24.38 -5.11
N LEU A 558 4.36 -23.34 -5.86
CA LEU A 558 5.27 -22.24 -5.45
C LEU A 558 6.64 -22.68 -4.91
N GLU A 559 6.97 -23.97 -4.98
CA GLU A 559 8.24 -24.53 -4.48
C GLU A 559 9.45 -24.11 -5.32
N HIS A 560 9.23 -23.77 -6.58
CA HIS A 560 10.29 -23.36 -7.52
C HIS A 560 9.86 -22.16 -8.34
N SER A 561 10.65 -21.09 -8.30
CA SER A 561 10.44 -19.89 -9.11
C SER A 561 11.74 -19.42 -9.78
N ILE A 562 11.62 -18.88 -10.99
CA ILE A 562 12.72 -18.28 -11.74
C ILE A 562 12.37 -16.85 -12.13
N LEU A 563 13.36 -15.95 -12.00
CA LEU A 563 13.22 -14.55 -12.38
C LEU A 563 13.84 -14.31 -13.74
N VAL A 564 13.08 -13.69 -14.63
CA VAL A 564 13.47 -13.27 -15.97
C VAL A 564 13.45 -11.76 -16.05
N TYR A 565 14.50 -11.16 -16.62
CA TYR A 565 14.55 -9.73 -16.87
C TYR A 565 14.32 -9.47 -18.35
N MET A 566 13.40 -8.55 -18.65
CA MET A 566 13.14 -8.09 -20.01
C MET A 566 13.15 -6.57 -20.05
N GLN A 567 13.53 -6.03 -21.21
CA GLN A 567 13.53 -4.59 -21.44
C GLN A 567 12.87 -4.30 -22.78
N THR A 568 11.83 -3.47 -22.76
CA THR A 568 11.17 -3.00 -23.96
C THR A 568 11.71 -1.62 -24.36
N SER A 569 11.89 -1.37 -25.66
CA SER A 569 12.31 -0.06 -26.17
C SER A 569 11.13 0.91 -26.24
N ILE A 570 11.39 2.22 -26.13
CA ILE A 570 10.36 3.26 -26.32
C ILE A 570 10.07 3.36 -27.82
N THR A 571 8.81 3.15 -28.20
CA THR A 571 8.31 3.31 -29.57
C THR A 571 7.84 4.75 -29.82
N ASP A 572 7.66 5.13 -31.08
CA ASP A 572 7.17 6.48 -31.41
C ASP A 572 5.75 6.68 -30.81
N PRO A 573 5.47 7.85 -30.20
CA PRO A 573 4.19 8.10 -29.56
C PRO A 573 3.06 8.06 -30.59
N ARG A 574 1.87 7.62 -30.18
CA ARG A 574 0.71 7.63 -31.06
C ARG A 574 0.39 9.07 -31.47
N SER A 575 0.13 9.29 -32.76
CA SER A 575 -0.38 10.58 -33.21
C SER A 575 -1.79 10.81 -32.62
N PRO A 576 -2.11 12.02 -32.16
CA PRO A 576 -3.46 12.35 -31.69
C PRO A 576 -4.46 12.16 -32.83
N GLU A 577 -5.65 11.68 -32.49
CA GLU A 577 -6.76 11.59 -33.41
C GLU A 577 -7.27 13.01 -33.68
N VAL A 578 -7.04 13.50 -34.89
CA VAL A 578 -7.43 14.84 -35.33
C VAL A 578 -8.19 14.75 -36.64
N GLU A 579 -9.27 15.52 -36.77
CA GLU A 579 -9.92 15.75 -38.06
C GLU A 579 -9.05 16.69 -38.90
N PHE A 580 -8.81 16.31 -40.15
CA PHE A 580 -8.07 17.17 -41.08
C PHE A 580 -8.97 18.32 -41.54
N ILE A 581 -8.53 19.55 -41.33
CA ILE A 581 -9.30 20.75 -41.66
C ILE A 581 -8.75 21.39 -42.94
N SER A 582 -9.61 21.61 -43.94
CA SER A 582 -9.29 22.44 -45.11
C SER A 582 -10.04 23.77 -44.99
N ALA A 583 -9.30 24.86 -44.82
CA ALA A 583 -9.86 26.21 -44.66
C ALA A 583 -9.38 27.14 -45.79
N GLU A 584 -10.23 28.08 -46.17
CA GLU A 584 -9.95 29.10 -47.19
C GLU A 584 -10.26 30.48 -46.59
N GLY A 585 -9.38 31.46 -46.77
CA GLY A 585 -9.55 32.79 -46.21
C GLY A 585 -9.06 32.94 -44.77
N PHE A 586 -9.54 32.16 -43.81
CA PHE A 586 -9.19 32.36 -42.39
C PHE A 586 -8.62 31.11 -41.73
N ALA A 587 -7.78 31.31 -40.71
CA ALA A 587 -7.28 30.22 -39.90
C ALA A 587 -8.41 29.71 -38.97
N PRO A 588 -8.70 28.40 -38.97
CA PRO A 588 -9.73 27.84 -38.11
C PRO A 588 -9.25 27.81 -36.65
N VAL A 589 -10.22 27.67 -35.74
CA VAL A 589 -9.93 27.37 -34.34
C VAL A 589 -9.76 25.87 -34.19
N PHE A 590 -8.68 25.47 -33.53
CA PHE A 590 -8.29 24.09 -33.35
C PHE A 590 -8.67 23.59 -31.96
N THR A 591 -9.06 22.31 -31.86
CA THR A 591 -9.29 21.63 -30.58
C THR A 591 -8.31 20.48 -30.45
N LEU A 592 -7.40 20.58 -29.48
CA LEU A 592 -6.38 19.56 -29.22
C LEU A 592 -6.80 18.66 -28.07
N LYS A 593 -6.94 17.37 -28.32
CA LYS A 593 -7.14 16.36 -27.29
C LYS A 593 -5.84 15.63 -26.98
N LYS A 594 -5.71 15.18 -25.73
CA LYS A 594 -4.61 14.32 -25.32
C LYS A 594 -4.71 12.95 -26.02
N ALA A 595 -3.59 12.45 -26.51
CA ALA A 595 -3.50 11.16 -27.18
C ALA A 595 -3.27 10.04 -26.15
N GLU A 596 -3.68 8.82 -26.48
CA GLU A 596 -3.44 7.65 -25.63
C GLU A 596 -1.94 7.39 -25.42
N GLU A 597 -1.52 7.29 -24.16
CA GLU A 597 -0.11 7.11 -23.76
C GLU A 597 0.32 5.63 -23.75
N SER A 598 -0.26 4.81 -24.63
CA SER A 598 0.02 3.37 -24.74
C SER A 598 1.49 3.09 -25.12
N ASN A 599 2.10 3.96 -25.93
CA ASN A 599 3.50 3.87 -26.35
C ASN A 599 4.52 4.58 -25.43
N GLY A 600 4.06 5.11 -24.29
CA GLY A 600 4.86 5.89 -23.36
C GLY A 600 4.21 7.24 -23.04
N PRO A 601 4.66 7.90 -21.95
CA PRO A 601 4.08 9.18 -21.54
C PRO A 601 4.44 10.29 -22.52
N ILE A 602 3.47 11.14 -22.83
CA ILE A 602 3.65 12.25 -23.76
C ILE A 602 4.14 13.44 -22.95
N SER A 603 5.20 14.09 -23.42
CA SER A 603 5.81 15.24 -22.74
C SER A 603 5.16 16.55 -23.17
N SER A 604 5.02 16.76 -24.48
CA SER A 604 4.42 17.96 -25.05
C SER A 604 3.86 17.73 -26.45
N TYR A 605 3.03 18.67 -26.88
CA TYR A 605 2.53 18.81 -28.24
C TYR A 605 3.04 20.12 -28.83
N GLN A 606 3.54 20.08 -30.06
CA GLN A 606 3.98 21.26 -30.79
C GLN A 606 3.10 21.48 -32.02
N VAL A 607 2.72 22.74 -32.23
CA VAL A 607 2.01 23.18 -33.44
C VAL A 607 3.00 23.88 -34.34
N ILE A 608 3.15 23.36 -35.56
CA ILE A 608 4.14 23.81 -36.53
C ILE A 608 3.41 24.37 -37.75
N VAL A 609 3.79 25.55 -38.17
CA VAL A 609 3.25 26.22 -39.37
C VAL A 609 4.33 26.22 -40.42
N VAL A 610 4.05 25.59 -41.56
CA VAL A 610 4.96 25.57 -42.71
C VAL A 610 4.27 26.18 -43.93
N PRO A 611 5.01 26.88 -44.81
CA PRO A 611 4.49 27.27 -46.12
C PRO A 611 4.04 26.03 -46.90
N TRP A 612 2.99 26.17 -47.72
CA TRP A 612 2.41 25.04 -48.45
C TRP A 612 3.44 24.27 -49.29
N ARG A 613 3.36 22.93 -49.20
CA ARG A 613 4.02 21.96 -50.08
C ARG A 613 2.98 20.96 -50.58
N PRO A 614 3.18 20.31 -51.75
CA PRO A 614 2.27 19.28 -52.24
C PRO A 614 2.03 18.23 -51.14
N GLN A 615 0.75 18.00 -50.81
CA GLN A 615 0.28 17.03 -49.80
C GLN A 615 0.72 17.29 -48.34
N CYS A 616 1.15 18.52 -47.98
CA CYS A 616 1.66 18.84 -46.64
C CYS A 616 2.74 17.85 -46.15
N ASN A 617 3.57 17.35 -47.07
CA ASN A 617 4.63 16.39 -46.74
C ASN A 617 5.73 17.07 -45.91
N PHE A 618 5.99 16.53 -44.71
CA PHE A 618 6.89 17.11 -43.73
C PHE A 618 7.70 16.03 -43.02
N ASN A 619 9.01 16.26 -42.89
CA ASN A 619 9.86 15.39 -42.09
C ASN A 619 9.66 15.72 -40.61
N CYS A 620 9.00 14.82 -39.86
CA CYS A 620 8.70 15.00 -38.45
C CYS A 620 9.94 15.24 -37.57
N TYR A 621 11.12 14.80 -38.02
CA TYR A 621 12.39 14.97 -37.33
C TYR A 621 13.14 16.25 -37.74
N SER A 622 12.69 16.96 -38.78
CA SER A 622 13.24 18.26 -39.20
C SER A 622 12.69 19.43 -38.36
N LEU A 623 13.35 20.60 -38.39
CA LEU A 623 13.07 21.77 -37.53
C LEU A 623 13.18 21.48 -36.02
N THR A 624 14.43 21.47 -35.54
CA THR A 624 14.73 21.70 -34.13
C THR A 624 14.73 23.21 -33.86
N SER A 625 13.70 23.69 -33.16
CA SER A 625 13.67 24.99 -32.45
C SER A 625 13.84 26.28 -33.27
N LEU A 626 13.30 26.39 -34.49
CA LEU A 626 13.12 27.71 -35.11
C LEU A 626 11.88 28.40 -34.55
N ALA A 627 12.10 29.29 -33.57
CA ALA A 627 11.10 30.27 -33.16
C ALA A 627 10.89 31.30 -34.28
N TYR A 628 9.74 31.96 -34.33
CA TYR A 628 9.41 32.93 -35.38
C TYR A 628 10.51 34.01 -35.58
N PHE A 629 11.18 34.43 -34.51
CA PHE A 629 12.25 35.45 -34.54
C PHE A 629 13.67 34.90 -34.75
N SER A 630 13.82 33.61 -35.04
CA SER A 630 15.14 33.03 -35.34
C SER A 630 15.59 33.35 -36.78
N ASN A 631 16.90 33.37 -37.05
CA ASN A 631 17.53 33.66 -38.36
C ASN A 631 17.28 32.56 -39.42
N GLY A 632 16.05 32.07 -39.55
CA GLY A 632 15.62 31.09 -40.55
C GLY A 632 15.16 31.74 -41.85
N SER A 633 15.19 30.98 -42.94
CA SER A 633 14.61 31.43 -44.21
C SER A 633 13.07 31.37 -44.15
N ASP A 634 12.38 32.27 -44.87
CA ASP A 634 10.89 32.32 -44.95
C ASP A 634 10.26 31.01 -45.49
N SER A 635 11.09 30.05 -45.92
CA SER A 635 10.74 28.73 -46.46
C SER A 635 10.78 27.56 -45.47
N ASP A 636 11.32 27.75 -44.26
CA ASP A 636 11.56 26.64 -43.32
C ASP A 636 10.35 26.36 -42.39
N GLY A 637 9.43 27.33 -42.26
CA GLY A 637 8.34 27.26 -41.28
C GLY A 637 8.79 27.54 -39.85
N TYR A 638 7.86 27.56 -38.91
CA TYR A 638 8.14 27.90 -37.51
C TYR A 638 7.24 27.11 -36.55
N VAL A 639 7.68 27.00 -35.30
CA VAL A 639 6.84 26.46 -34.22
C VAL A 639 5.99 27.60 -33.67
N ALA A 640 4.66 27.46 -33.77
CA ALA A 640 3.69 28.47 -33.34
C ALA A 640 3.29 28.30 -31.87
N ALA A 641 3.29 27.07 -31.35
CA ALA A 641 2.93 26.78 -29.97
C ALA A 641 3.57 25.49 -29.45
N GLU A 642 3.80 25.43 -28.14
CA GLU A 642 4.09 24.19 -27.41
C GLU A 642 3.21 24.07 -26.17
N PHE A 643 2.49 22.95 -26.06
CA PHE A 643 1.61 22.62 -24.95
C PHE A 643 2.19 21.45 -24.16
N PRO A 644 2.54 21.63 -22.87
CA PRO A 644 2.85 20.51 -21.99
C PRO A 644 1.64 19.56 -21.91
N ALA A 645 1.86 18.26 -22.05
CA ALA A 645 0.76 17.28 -22.08
C ALA A 645 -0.08 17.26 -20.79
N ARG A 646 0.49 17.72 -19.66
CA ARG A 646 -0.18 17.86 -18.35
C ARG A 646 -1.25 18.95 -18.30
N ILE A 647 -1.21 19.92 -19.21
CA ILE A 647 -2.13 21.09 -19.22
C ILE A 647 -3.35 20.81 -20.12
N LEU A 648 -3.28 19.77 -20.96
CA LEU A 648 -4.39 19.40 -21.84
C LEU A 648 -5.45 18.61 -21.06
N THR A 649 -6.69 19.08 -21.11
CA THR A 649 -7.86 18.40 -20.53
C THR A 649 -8.43 17.36 -21.50
N ASP A 650 -9.06 16.31 -20.98
CA ASP A 650 -9.71 15.27 -21.80
C ASP A 650 -10.82 15.81 -22.73
N ASN A 651 -11.44 16.94 -22.35
CA ASN A 651 -12.46 17.63 -23.14
C ASN A 651 -11.88 18.45 -24.33
N GLY A 652 -10.55 18.54 -24.44
CA GLY A 652 -9.83 19.25 -25.49
C GLY A 652 -9.56 20.72 -25.18
N SER A 653 -8.36 21.19 -25.51
CA SER A 653 -7.95 22.59 -25.35
C SER A 653 -8.08 23.35 -26.67
N VAL A 654 -8.59 24.57 -26.60
CA VAL A 654 -8.84 25.42 -27.77
C VAL A 654 -7.58 26.22 -28.11
N PHE A 655 -7.18 26.20 -29.38
CA PHE A 655 -6.04 26.94 -29.91
C PHE A 655 -6.43 27.72 -31.16
N ALA A 656 -6.15 29.03 -31.17
CA ALA A 656 -6.34 29.89 -32.34
C ALA A 656 -4.99 30.17 -32.99
N LEU A 657 -4.89 30.06 -34.31
CA LEU A 657 -3.62 30.28 -35.01
C LEU A 657 -3.44 31.77 -35.37
N GLY A 658 -2.28 32.33 -35.05
CA GLY A 658 -1.92 33.72 -35.34
C GLY A 658 -2.52 34.77 -34.40
N ASP A 659 -2.88 34.39 -33.18
CA ASP A 659 -3.50 35.26 -32.17
C ASP A 659 -2.50 36.17 -31.42
N ARG A 660 -1.20 36.09 -31.74
CA ARG A 660 -0.12 36.89 -31.14
C ARG A 660 0.13 36.60 -29.66
N LEU A 661 -0.29 35.43 -29.18
CA LEU A 661 0.00 34.96 -27.82
C LEU A 661 1.23 34.06 -27.80
N TYR A 662 1.82 33.89 -26.61
CA TYR A 662 2.89 32.95 -26.36
C TYR A 662 2.33 31.64 -25.79
N TYR A 663 2.79 30.53 -26.35
CA TYR A 663 2.46 29.19 -25.91
C TYR A 663 3.75 28.43 -25.59
N GLY A 664 4.02 28.28 -24.30
CA GLY A 664 5.35 27.91 -23.82
C GLY A 664 6.37 29.00 -24.20
N LYS A 665 7.44 28.62 -24.89
CA LYS A 665 8.48 29.55 -25.37
C LYS A 665 8.27 30.07 -26.80
N PHE A 666 7.18 29.69 -27.46
CA PHE A 666 6.95 29.99 -28.87
C PHE A 666 5.87 31.06 -29.06
N TYR A 667 6.15 31.99 -29.97
CA TYR A 667 5.25 33.08 -30.33
C TYR A 667 4.36 32.68 -31.51
N ASN A 668 3.04 32.78 -31.33
CA ASN A 668 2.04 32.46 -32.33
C ASN A 668 1.85 33.63 -33.31
N ALA A 669 2.77 33.72 -34.28
CA ALA A 669 2.82 34.83 -35.22
C ALA A 669 1.61 34.85 -36.19
N PRO A 670 1.12 36.04 -36.57
CA PRO A 670 0.05 36.17 -37.55
C PRO A 670 0.48 35.63 -38.92
N LEU A 671 -0.43 34.92 -39.58
CA LEU A 671 -0.21 34.41 -40.93
C LEU A 671 -0.13 35.55 -41.96
N LYS A 672 0.75 35.41 -42.97
CA LYS A 672 0.89 36.41 -44.04
C LYS A 672 -0.30 36.28 -45.01
N GLN A 673 -0.81 37.42 -45.46
CA GLN A 673 -1.95 37.48 -46.38
C GLN A 673 -1.61 36.85 -47.74
N ARG A 674 -2.60 36.25 -48.40
CA ARG A 674 -2.49 35.60 -49.72
C ARG A 674 -1.39 34.55 -49.82
N LYS A 675 -1.09 33.88 -48.69
CA LYS A 675 -0.17 32.73 -48.64
C LYS A 675 -0.92 31.49 -48.16
N ASP A 676 -0.45 30.35 -48.63
CA ASP A 676 -0.96 29.03 -48.26
C ASP A 676 -0.06 28.39 -47.20
N TYR A 677 -0.69 27.74 -46.22
CA TYR A 677 -0.01 27.15 -45.07
C TYR A 677 -0.49 25.72 -44.81
N CYS A 678 0.43 24.88 -44.33
CA CYS A 678 0.12 23.60 -43.71
C CYS A 678 0.40 23.71 -42.21
N VAL A 679 -0.56 23.25 -41.41
CA VAL A 679 -0.46 23.17 -39.95
C VAL A 679 -0.21 21.71 -39.57
N ILE A 680 0.85 21.47 -38.81
CA ILE A 680 1.32 20.14 -38.44
C ILE A 680 1.33 20.06 -36.93
N LEU A 681 0.72 19.01 -36.41
CA LEU A 681 0.73 18.70 -35.00
C LEU A 681 1.78 17.63 -34.73
N ARG A 682 2.73 17.94 -33.86
CA ARG A 682 3.82 17.05 -33.46
C ARG A 682 3.63 16.63 -32.01
N THR A 683 3.59 15.33 -31.77
CA THR A 683 3.62 14.72 -30.44
C THR A 683 5.06 14.41 -30.05
N ILE A 684 5.47 14.78 -28.84
CA ILE A 684 6.82 14.57 -28.34
C ILE A 684 6.77 13.74 -27.07
N SER A 685 7.55 12.66 -27.03
CA SER A 685 7.88 11.91 -25.82
C SER A 685 9.39 12.07 -25.58
N GLU A 686 9.73 12.94 -24.64
CA GLU A 686 11.11 13.29 -24.31
C GLU A 686 11.36 13.00 -22.83
N TRP A 687 12.21 12.01 -22.56
CA TRP A 687 12.54 11.54 -21.22
C TRP A 687 14.02 11.17 -21.18
N ASN A 688 14.81 11.93 -20.43
CA ASN A 688 16.28 11.79 -20.35
C ASN A 688 16.94 11.88 -21.74
N GLU A 689 17.77 10.89 -22.14
CA GLU A 689 18.43 10.87 -23.46
C GLU A 689 17.52 10.37 -24.60
N VAL A 690 16.31 9.88 -24.30
CA VAL A 690 15.41 9.31 -25.31
C VAL A 690 14.38 10.35 -25.73
N ARG A 691 14.39 10.70 -27.02
CA ARG A 691 13.44 11.63 -27.63
C ARG A 691 12.77 11.01 -28.84
N LYS A 692 11.48 10.71 -28.72
CA LYS A 692 10.64 10.17 -29.81
C LYS A 692 9.57 11.16 -30.22
N LYS A 693 9.25 11.17 -31.52
CA LYS A 693 8.35 12.16 -32.13
C LYS A 693 7.42 11.48 -33.12
N SER A 694 6.18 11.93 -33.16
CA SER A 694 5.25 11.61 -34.25
C SER A 694 4.57 12.88 -34.72
N CYS A 695 4.19 12.94 -35.99
CA CYS A 695 3.56 14.11 -36.59
C CYS A 695 2.33 13.70 -37.39
N ILE A 696 1.34 14.58 -37.41
CA ILE A 696 0.15 14.46 -38.24
C ILE A 696 -0.18 15.82 -38.86
N ALA A 697 -0.60 15.81 -40.12
CA ALA A 697 -1.10 17.01 -40.77
C ALA A 697 -2.46 17.35 -40.16
N TRP A 698 -2.59 18.55 -39.61
CA TRP A 698 -3.78 18.96 -38.88
C TRP A 698 -4.70 19.83 -39.74
N ALA A 699 -4.13 20.74 -40.53
CA ALA A 699 -4.91 21.54 -41.47
C ALA A 699 -4.13 22.05 -42.66
N GLN A 700 -4.87 22.39 -43.71
CA GLN A 700 -4.42 23.18 -44.84
C GLN A 700 -5.23 24.48 -44.91
N ILE A 701 -4.54 25.61 -44.96
CA ILE A 701 -5.14 26.94 -45.06
C ILE A 701 -4.72 27.56 -46.39
N LYS A 702 -5.70 27.93 -47.22
CA LYS A 702 -5.49 28.58 -48.53
C LYS A 702 -5.93 30.03 -48.49
N ASP A 703 -5.19 30.88 -49.22
CA ASP A 703 -5.54 32.29 -49.48
C ASP A 703 -5.94 33.12 -48.23
N VAL A 704 -5.02 33.29 -47.27
CA VAL A 704 -5.30 33.99 -46.00
C VAL A 704 -5.75 35.47 -46.22
N SER A 705 -6.88 35.85 -45.64
CA SER A 705 -7.62 37.13 -45.73
C SER A 705 -7.90 37.74 -44.33
N SER A 706 -8.24 39.04 -44.27
CA SER A 706 -8.29 39.85 -43.03
C SER A 706 -9.69 40.24 -42.52
N VAL A 707 -10.78 39.75 -43.11
CA VAL A 707 -12.15 40.19 -42.77
C VAL A 707 -12.91 39.11 -41.97
N PRO A 708 -13.25 39.34 -40.67
CA PRO A 708 -14.06 38.40 -39.89
C PRO A 708 -15.55 38.50 -40.24
N GLN A 709 -16.23 37.36 -40.40
CA GLN A 709 -17.67 37.27 -40.76
C GLN A 709 -18.64 37.77 -39.66
N HIS A 710 -18.17 38.08 -38.45
CA HIS A 710 -19.06 38.42 -37.33
C HIS A 710 -19.63 39.85 -37.37
N MET A 711 -19.12 40.76 -38.20
CA MET A 711 -19.62 42.14 -38.23
C MET A 711 -20.89 42.32 -39.09
N THR A 712 -21.20 41.40 -40.01
CA THR A 712 -22.38 41.48 -40.88
C THR A 712 -23.66 41.00 -40.19
N VAL A 713 -23.59 40.09 -39.20
CA VAL A 713 -24.80 39.53 -38.56
C VAL A 713 -25.35 40.43 -37.45
N ILE A 714 -24.49 41.13 -36.70
CA ILE A 714 -24.91 41.93 -35.54
C ILE A 714 -25.68 43.18 -35.97
N LEU A 715 -25.34 43.80 -37.11
CA LEU A 715 -26.05 44.98 -37.63
C LEU A 715 -27.47 44.64 -38.14
N PHE A 716 -27.67 43.50 -38.79
CA PHE A 716 -29.01 43.12 -39.29
C PHE A 716 -29.92 42.58 -38.17
N GLY A 717 -29.36 41.83 -37.21
CA GLY A 717 -30.13 41.31 -36.07
C GLY A 717 -30.62 42.40 -35.12
N SER A 718 -29.78 43.41 -34.85
CA SER A 718 -30.14 44.52 -33.96
C SER A 718 -31.18 45.46 -34.58
N VAL A 719 -31.12 45.72 -35.89
CA VAL A 719 -32.13 46.52 -36.60
C VAL A 719 -33.49 45.80 -36.66
N ALA A 720 -33.50 44.48 -36.88
CA ALA A 720 -34.74 43.68 -36.88
C ALA A 720 -35.39 43.59 -35.49
N ALA A 721 -34.59 43.45 -34.43
CA ALA A 721 -35.08 43.44 -33.05
C ALA A 721 -35.66 44.79 -32.63
N LEU A 722 -34.98 45.90 -32.97
CA LEU A 722 -35.48 47.25 -32.70
C LEU A 722 -36.78 47.55 -33.47
N CYS A 723 -36.88 47.15 -34.74
CA CYS A 723 -38.13 47.26 -35.51
C CYS A 723 -39.27 46.43 -34.91
N SER A 724 -38.98 45.22 -34.42
CA SER A 724 -39.98 44.34 -33.81
C SER A 724 -40.51 44.90 -32.48
N ILE A 725 -39.64 45.48 -31.66
CA ILE A 725 -40.03 46.14 -30.40
C ILE A 725 -40.83 47.41 -30.69
N LEU A 726 -40.45 48.20 -31.70
CA LEU A 726 -41.21 49.39 -32.12
C LEU A 726 -42.61 49.01 -32.64
N LEU A 727 -42.72 47.95 -33.44
CA LEU A 727 -44.01 47.43 -33.91
C LEU A 727 -44.88 46.91 -32.77
N LEU A 728 -44.31 46.16 -31.82
CA LEU A 728 -45.03 45.69 -30.62
C LEU A 728 -45.48 46.85 -29.72
N SER A 729 -44.67 47.89 -29.58
CA SER A 729 -45.03 49.10 -28.82
C SER A 729 -46.16 49.89 -29.51
N LEU A 730 -46.16 49.96 -30.84
CA LEU A 730 -47.22 50.59 -31.63
C LEU A 730 -48.52 49.76 -31.60
N PHE A 731 -48.42 48.43 -31.60
CA PHE A 731 -49.58 47.55 -31.45
C PHE A 731 -50.20 47.65 -30.04
N THR A 732 -49.39 47.61 -28.99
CA THR A 732 -49.87 47.78 -27.61
C THR A 732 -50.44 49.18 -27.36
N ALA A 733 -49.86 50.23 -27.95
CA ALA A 733 -50.43 51.57 -27.91
C ALA A 733 -51.77 51.66 -28.68
N ARG A 734 -51.90 51.03 -29.86
CA ARG A 734 -53.19 50.99 -30.59
C ARG A 734 -54.27 50.21 -29.84
N VAL A 735 -53.91 49.10 -29.20
CA VAL A 735 -54.83 48.32 -28.35
C VAL A 735 -55.24 49.10 -27.10
N ALA A 736 -54.33 49.82 -26.46
CA ALA A 736 -54.64 50.70 -25.32
C ALA A 736 -55.54 51.88 -25.71
N VAL A 737 -55.32 52.49 -26.89
CA VAL A 737 -56.18 53.55 -27.42
C VAL A 737 -57.57 53.03 -27.76
N HIS A 738 -57.71 51.84 -28.38
CA HIS A 738 -59.02 51.22 -28.61
C HIS A 738 -59.74 50.79 -27.31
N ALA A 739 -59.01 50.29 -26.31
CA ALA A 739 -59.57 49.97 -24.99
C ALA A 739 -60.03 51.22 -24.23
N SER A 740 -59.32 52.34 -24.36
CA SER A 740 -59.71 53.62 -23.77
C SER A 740 -60.95 54.25 -24.43
N GLN A 741 -61.12 54.09 -25.75
CA GLN A 741 -62.32 54.53 -26.48
C GLN A 741 -63.56 53.67 -26.15
N ALA A 742 -63.38 52.36 -25.91
CA ALA A 742 -64.46 51.47 -25.45
C ALA A 742 -64.86 51.69 -23.98
N ALA A 743 -63.94 52.15 -23.13
CA ALA A 743 -64.21 52.49 -21.73
C ALA A 743 -64.89 53.86 -21.56
N LEU A 744 -64.70 54.80 -22.50
CA LEU A 744 -65.36 56.10 -22.50
C LEU A 744 -66.81 56.02 -23.03
N ALA A 745 -67.11 55.12 -23.96
CA ALA A 745 -68.46 54.89 -24.49
C ALA A 745 -69.40 54.11 -23.55
N LYS A 746 -68.86 53.45 -22.50
CA LYS A 746 -69.64 52.79 -21.44
C LYS A 746 -69.93 53.69 -20.24
N ARG A 747 -69.25 54.83 -20.10
CA ARG A 747 -69.49 55.83 -19.04
C ARG A 747 -70.49 56.91 -19.43
N THR A 748 -70.71 57.16 -20.72
CA THR A 748 -71.68 58.13 -21.25
C THR A 748 -73.11 57.60 -21.45
N LEU A 749 -73.38 56.32 -21.16
CA LEU A 749 -74.73 55.73 -21.20
C LEU A 749 -75.30 55.42 -19.80
N TYR A 750 -74.51 55.64 -18.74
CA TYR A 750 -74.93 55.42 -17.35
C TYR A 750 -75.37 56.72 -16.63
N ASP A 751 -74.94 57.89 -17.12
CA ASP A 751 -75.30 59.19 -16.55
C ASP A 751 -76.56 59.85 -17.17
N GLU A 752 -77.18 59.26 -18.20
CA GLU A 752 -78.41 59.79 -18.83
C GLU A 752 -79.72 59.03 -18.52
N VAL A 753 -79.69 57.98 -17.68
CA VAL A 753 -80.91 57.19 -17.34
C VAL A 753 -81.24 57.20 -15.83
N GLN A 754 -80.45 57.89 -15.00
CA GLN A 754 -80.71 58.05 -13.55
C GLN A 754 -81.50 59.32 -13.18
N LEU A 755 -82.12 60.02 -14.14
CA LEU A 755 -83.00 61.17 -13.90
C LEU A 755 -84.50 60.89 -14.14
N LEU A 756 -84.96 59.63 -13.98
CA LEU A 756 -86.38 59.27 -14.01
C LEU A 756 -86.69 58.23 -12.92
N SER A 757 -86.88 58.70 -11.68
CA SER A 757 -87.45 57.92 -10.58
C SER A 757 -88.79 58.50 -10.11
N THR A 758 -89.89 58.09 -10.74
CA THR A 758 -91.26 58.00 -10.18
C THR A 758 -91.97 56.95 -11.06
N THR A 759 -92.42 55.76 -10.63
CA THR A 759 -93.43 55.45 -9.60
C THR A 759 -93.58 53.91 -9.53
N LYS A 760 -93.74 53.31 -8.33
CA LYS A 760 -94.52 52.07 -7.95
C LYS A 760 -94.35 50.77 -8.79
N GLN A 761 -94.33 49.50 -8.32
CA GLN A 761 -94.65 48.80 -7.06
C GLN A 761 -94.29 47.29 -7.24
N THR A 762 -93.92 46.60 -6.15
CA THR A 762 -94.15 45.16 -5.81
C THR A 762 -93.51 43.97 -6.55
N ASN A 763 -92.77 43.17 -5.75
CA ASN A 763 -92.83 41.71 -5.53
C ASN A 763 -91.85 40.69 -6.19
N THR A 764 -91.25 39.88 -5.29
CA THR A 764 -90.91 38.42 -5.31
C THR A 764 -89.71 37.83 -6.12
N ILE A 765 -88.59 37.55 -5.42
CA ILE A 765 -87.89 36.25 -5.09
C ILE A 765 -88.36 34.96 -5.87
N PRO A 766 -87.53 33.89 -6.16
CA PRO A 766 -86.05 33.72 -6.32
C PRO A 766 -85.55 32.67 -7.38
N SER A 767 -84.21 32.51 -7.45
CA SER A 767 -83.44 31.24 -7.43
C SER A 767 -82.95 30.48 -8.70
N GLN A 768 -81.66 30.11 -8.64
CA GLN A 768 -81.02 28.79 -8.84
C GLN A 768 -80.10 28.45 -10.06
N MET A 769 -78.97 27.82 -9.66
CA MET A 769 -78.13 26.76 -10.27
C MET A 769 -77.08 27.09 -11.37
N THR A 770 -75.77 26.96 -11.11
CA THR A 770 -74.84 25.79 -11.26
C THR A 770 -74.75 25.23 -12.70
N GLN A 771 -73.58 25.08 -13.33
CA GLN A 771 -72.63 23.96 -13.12
C GLN A 771 -71.28 24.15 -13.88
N THR A 772 -70.25 23.56 -13.29
CA THR A 772 -68.93 23.11 -13.80
C THR A 772 -68.93 22.38 -15.15
N PHE A 773 -67.78 22.38 -15.89
CA PHE A 773 -67.06 21.15 -16.33
C PHE A 773 -65.67 21.46 -16.94
N SER A 774 -64.85 20.40 -16.97
CA SER A 774 -63.39 20.27 -16.99
C SER A 774 -62.74 19.91 -18.34
N ARG A 775 -61.38 20.03 -18.39
CA ARG A 775 -60.38 19.31 -19.26
C ARG A 775 -60.49 19.59 -20.77
N VAL A 776 -59.39 19.83 -21.50
CA VAL A 776 -58.10 19.12 -21.58
C VAL A 776 -56.92 20.08 -21.55
#